data_AF-A0A9E0BHH7-F1
#
_entry.id   AF-A0A9E0BHH7-F1
#
_cell.length_a   1.000
_cell.length_b   1.000
_cell.length_c   1.000
_cell.angle_alpha   90.00
_cell.angle_beta   90.00
_cell.angle_gamma   90.00
#
_symmetry.space_group_name_H-M   'P 1'
#
loop_
_entity.id
_entity.type
_entity.pdbx_description
1 polymer ?
#
loop_
_entity_poly.entity_id
_entity_poly.type
_entity_poly.pdbx_seq_one_letter_code
_entity_poly.pdbx_strand_id
1 'polypeptide(L)'
;MADIQDRNPGSGKFLDTVERLGNALPDPVFIFIGIIGILVGVSVCGAAAGWSAINPVSGEALVAQSLLSEANIQKLFMEMPKTYTSFTPLGLALTIMLGAGIAERSGLFSTLLRGSLAGVPKHYLTPIVFLVGMLTTHAIDAGYLVYVPLAAVIYASAGRHPVLGLVVGFSGAAVGLSGNLIPGQYDVLILGITEIGARLIVPSWTMNPLGNWWFSLAVATLFTGLAWVIVEKVLAPRLGPWTGGVTSGELAATVVTATERRGLQMAGLAALAVIGGFAALTFWPGYSPFLDAAATGGQRLLPLFRSLPAGLFLLFVATGWAYGASTGSIRSHRDVVEMMVKGLEGMLPYLVLIFFAAHFVAMFTWSNLGPIAAILGAEQLRALNAPPALLLPLLATMSAWLDFLIASGSAKWTAMSPIATPMMMLLGVSPEMTTAAYRLGDTVTNLISPLNPYFVLTFTFARRWAPDFRLGSLLALTLPLAAAFYLGGVALTAAWVALEIPVGPGASVAYHLPTAPYDRLAHLLAPPCAPRPAARSSPKGEAAMDPFAHAWEHLSVRREGAVAEVALSRPAARNALNTALMEELTAFARSVRRRSDLTAVILTGADSYFSAGADLASQGERSRPTLLETREAVMAGPDMCEAWEAIEAVTLVAIEGFCIGGGCALAVACDFRIMGEGSYLRLPEVPLGINMSWRSLPRITALVGPARAKRFVMFGEATDAATCLAWGFCDEVAVAGGALAAARAWAARLAALPPLPVRMTKEAVNAAVAGGAHAATFMDRDQYLLTSRSADFREGVAAFFEKRPGRFQGD
;
A
#
# COMPACT_ATOMS: atom_id res chain seq x y z
N MET A 1 14.68 -43.46 24.91
CA MET A 1 13.52 -43.88 25.75
C MET A 1 13.90 -44.12 27.22
N ALA A 2 14.94 -43.45 27.74
CA ALA A 2 15.33 -43.50 29.15
C ALA A 2 16.03 -42.19 29.51
N ASP A 3 15.26 -41.10 29.71
CA ASP A 3 15.64 -40.00 30.63
C ASP A 3 14.52 -38.97 30.93
N ILE A 4 13.24 -39.29 30.67
CA ILE A 4 12.14 -38.32 30.84
C ILE A 4 10.94 -39.00 31.54
N GLN A 5 11.14 -39.59 32.72
CA GLN A 5 10.04 -40.23 33.46
C GLN A 5 9.79 -39.73 34.89
N ASP A 6 10.64 -38.89 35.48
CA ASP A 6 10.36 -38.31 36.80
C ASP A 6 10.14 -36.79 36.72
N ARG A 7 8.88 -36.36 36.62
CA ARG A 7 8.46 -34.96 36.79
C ARG A 7 7.36 -34.82 37.86
N ASN A 8 7.48 -33.76 38.66
CA ASN A 8 6.69 -33.41 39.86
C ASN A 8 5.16 -33.26 39.55
N PRO A 9 4.22 -33.87 40.30
CA PRO A 9 2.85 -34.15 39.83
C PRO A 9 1.80 -33.02 39.98
N GLY A 10 2.15 -31.81 40.42
CA GLY A 10 1.17 -30.79 40.82
C GLY A 10 0.68 -29.82 39.73
N SER A 11 1.56 -29.31 38.87
CA SER A 11 1.25 -28.26 37.87
C SER A 11 1.47 -28.67 36.41
N GLY A 12 1.92 -29.91 36.17
CA GLY A 12 2.31 -30.43 34.86
C GLY A 12 1.17 -30.96 33.99
N LYS A 13 0.04 -31.42 34.57
CA LYS A 13 -0.94 -32.25 33.86
C LYS A 13 -1.54 -31.63 32.58
N PHE A 14 -1.81 -30.32 32.58
CA PHE A 14 -2.33 -29.63 31.39
C PHE A 14 -1.25 -29.52 30.30
N LEU A 15 -0.07 -29.03 30.64
CA LEU A 15 1.04 -28.90 29.71
C LEU A 15 1.55 -30.26 29.19
N ASP A 16 1.49 -31.30 30.01
CA ASP A 16 1.80 -32.69 29.62
C ASP A 16 0.75 -33.25 28.65
N THR A 17 -0.48 -32.77 28.73
CA THR A 17 -1.56 -33.12 27.79
C THR A 17 -1.39 -32.37 26.48
N VAL A 18 -1.08 -31.07 26.53
CA VAL A 18 -0.72 -30.26 25.35
C VAL A 18 0.50 -30.85 24.64
N GLU A 19 1.53 -31.25 25.39
CA GLU A 19 2.73 -31.89 24.86
C GLU A 19 2.41 -33.22 24.19
N ARG A 20 1.59 -34.09 24.83
CA ARG A 20 1.15 -35.35 24.23
C ARG A 20 0.35 -35.14 22.94
N LEU A 21 -0.62 -34.23 22.95
CA LEU A 21 -1.43 -33.90 21.78
C LEU A 21 -0.57 -33.33 20.65
N GLY A 22 0.30 -32.37 20.96
CA GLY A 22 1.20 -31.77 19.98
C GLY A 22 2.23 -32.76 19.44
N ASN A 23 2.66 -33.75 20.24
CA ASN A 23 3.60 -34.80 19.80
C ASN A 23 2.95 -35.88 18.95
N ALA A 24 1.61 -35.92 18.88
CA ALA A 24 0.86 -36.76 17.96
C ALA A 24 0.67 -36.09 16.58
N LEU A 25 1.01 -34.80 16.44
CA LEU A 25 0.96 -34.11 15.16
C LEU A 25 2.03 -34.66 14.19
N PRO A 26 1.71 -34.75 12.89
CA PRO A 26 2.67 -35.19 11.88
C PRO A 26 3.79 -34.17 11.66
N ASP A 27 4.76 -34.50 10.83
CA ASP A 27 5.83 -33.58 10.43
C ASP A 27 5.25 -32.23 9.93
N PRO A 28 5.89 -31.07 10.23
CA PRO A 28 5.41 -29.76 9.84
C PRO A 28 5.02 -29.62 8.38
N VAL A 29 5.75 -30.26 7.46
CA VAL A 29 5.42 -30.25 6.03
C VAL A 29 4.05 -30.89 5.79
N PHE A 30 3.77 -32.02 6.45
CA PHE A 30 2.49 -32.71 6.34
C PHE A 30 1.36 -31.98 7.06
N ILE A 31 1.66 -31.19 8.10
CA ILE A 31 0.70 -30.23 8.66
C ILE A 31 0.29 -29.23 7.58
N PHE A 32 1.25 -28.63 6.86
CA PHE A 32 0.95 -27.70 5.77
C PHE A 32 0.18 -28.36 4.61
N ILE A 33 0.51 -29.61 4.25
CA ILE A 33 -0.26 -30.36 3.24
C ILE A 33 -1.70 -30.58 3.72
N GLY A 34 -1.88 -30.96 4.99
CA GLY A 34 -3.20 -31.18 5.59
C GLY A 34 -4.07 -29.93 5.61
N ILE A 35 -3.53 -28.79 6.07
CA ILE A 35 -4.27 -27.52 6.07
C ILE A 35 -4.55 -27.01 4.66
N ILE A 36 -3.68 -27.25 3.68
CA ILE A 36 -3.96 -26.93 2.27
C ILE A 36 -5.13 -27.77 1.78
N GLY A 37 -5.16 -29.07 2.11
CA GLY A 37 -6.30 -29.94 1.79
C GLY A 37 -7.62 -29.45 2.40
N ILE A 38 -7.60 -29.05 3.68
CA ILE A 38 -8.75 -28.45 4.36
C ILE A 38 -9.15 -27.15 3.68
N LEU A 39 -8.20 -26.26 3.41
CA LEU A 39 -8.43 -24.99 2.73
C LEU A 39 -9.09 -25.18 1.36
N VAL A 40 -8.61 -26.14 0.57
CA VAL A 40 -9.22 -26.50 -0.72
C VAL A 40 -10.68 -26.91 -0.50
N GLY A 41 -10.96 -27.80 0.45
CA GLY A 41 -12.33 -28.21 0.79
C GLY A 41 -13.23 -27.04 1.22
N VAL A 42 -12.74 -26.18 2.11
CA VAL A 42 -13.46 -24.98 2.57
C VAL A 42 -13.69 -24.00 1.43
N SER A 43 -12.72 -23.80 0.53
CA SER A 43 -12.86 -22.91 -0.63
C SER A 43 -13.94 -23.39 -1.61
N VAL A 44 -14.05 -24.71 -1.81
CA VAL A 44 -15.09 -25.31 -2.65
C VAL A 44 -16.46 -25.10 -2.01
N CYS A 45 -16.58 -25.36 -0.70
CA CYS A 45 -17.83 -25.17 0.03
C CYS A 45 -18.24 -23.69 0.06
N GLY A 46 -17.30 -22.80 0.34
CA GLY A 46 -17.55 -21.35 0.40
C GLY A 46 -17.95 -20.76 -0.94
N ALA A 47 -17.31 -21.20 -2.03
CA ALA A 47 -17.69 -20.80 -3.39
C ALA A 47 -19.08 -21.34 -3.76
N ALA A 48 -19.38 -22.59 -3.42
CA ALA A 48 -20.71 -23.18 -3.66
C ALA A 48 -21.82 -22.52 -2.84
N ALA A 49 -21.51 -22.09 -1.61
CA ALA A 49 -22.42 -21.35 -0.74
C ALA A 49 -22.51 -19.85 -1.07
N GLY A 50 -21.71 -19.34 -2.00
CA GLY A 50 -21.71 -17.92 -2.39
C GLY A 50 -21.19 -16.97 -1.30
N TRP A 51 -20.26 -17.42 -0.45
CA TRP A 51 -19.67 -16.55 0.58
C TRP A 51 -19.02 -15.33 -0.06
N SER A 52 -19.34 -14.15 0.47
CA SER A 52 -18.82 -12.89 -0.05
C SER A 52 -18.76 -11.81 1.02
N ALA A 53 -17.96 -10.79 0.77
CA ALA A 53 -17.87 -9.57 1.57
C ALA A 53 -17.60 -8.37 0.65
N ILE A 54 -18.05 -7.17 1.02
CA ILE A 54 -17.77 -5.96 0.24
C ILE A 54 -16.42 -5.40 0.68
N ASN A 55 -15.52 -5.16 -0.26
CA ASN A 55 -14.27 -4.49 0.02
C ASN A 55 -14.57 -3.03 0.42
N PRO A 56 -14.26 -2.61 1.65
CA PRO A 56 -14.57 -1.27 2.15
C PRO A 56 -13.79 -0.15 1.45
N VAL A 57 -12.69 -0.47 0.74
CA VAL A 57 -11.87 0.51 0.01
C VAL A 57 -12.33 0.64 -1.44
N SER A 58 -12.47 -0.47 -2.16
CA SER A 58 -12.83 -0.43 -3.59
C SER A 58 -14.33 -0.42 -3.84
N GLY A 59 -15.15 -0.80 -2.85
CA GLY A 59 -16.59 -1.03 -3.01
C GLY A 59 -16.93 -2.30 -3.79
N GLU A 60 -15.92 -3.07 -4.23
CA GLU A 60 -16.12 -4.30 -5.00
C GLU A 60 -16.52 -5.47 -4.11
N ALA A 61 -17.39 -6.36 -4.59
CA ALA A 61 -17.72 -7.59 -3.91
C ALA A 61 -16.57 -8.62 -4.04
N LEU A 62 -15.96 -8.99 -2.92
CA LEU A 62 -15.05 -10.13 -2.83
C LEU A 62 -15.87 -11.40 -2.67
N VAL A 63 -15.89 -12.25 -3.69
CA VAL A 63 -16.59 -13.54 -3.68
C VAL A 63 -15.57 -14.66 -3.44
N ALA A 64 -15.93 -15.61 -2.57
CA ALA A 64 -15.12 -16.79 -2.31
C ALA A 64 -14.92 -17.59 -3.60
N GLN A 65 -13.66 -17.94 -3.90
CA GLN A 65 -13.31 -18.70 -5.08
C GLN A 65 -12.86 -20.11 -4.72
N SER A 66 -13.37 -21.09 -5.48
CA SER A 66 -12.93 -22.47 -5.36
C SER A 66 -11.48 -22.58 -5.84
N LEU A 67 -10.63 -23.20 -5.03
CA LEU A 67 -9.25 -23.51 -5.42
C LEU A 67 -9.16 -24.66 -6.44
N LEU A 68 -10.26 -25.39 -6.66
CA LEU A 68 -10.40 -26.38 -7.73
C LEU A 68 -10.99 -25.80 -9.02
N SER A 69 -11.17 -24.47 -9.10
CA SER A 69 -11.55 -23.84 -10.37
C SER A 69 -10.45 -24.03 -11.41
N GLU A 70 -10.82 -24.09 -12.69
CA GLU A 70 -9.86 -24.22 -13.79
C GLU A 70 -8.76 -23.14 -13.71
N ALA A 71 -9.16 -21.89 -13.47
CA ALA A 71 -8.24 -20.77 -13.33
C ALA A 71 -7.25 -20.94 -12.16
N ASN A 72 -7.72 -21.41 -10.99
CA ASN A 72 -6.84 -21.59 -9.83
C ASN A 72 -5.94 -22.82 -9.95
N ILE A 73 -6.40 -23.90 -10.60
CA ILE A 73 -5.55 -25.05 -10.91
C ILE A 73 -4.45 -24.65 -11.91
N GLN A 74 -4.82 -23.96 -13.00
CA GLN A 74 -3.84 -23.43 -13.96
C GLN A 74 -2.83 -22.52 -13.27
N LYS A 75 -3.32 -21.58 -12.46
CA LYS A 75 -2.49 -20.66 -11.69
C LYS A 75 -1.53 -21.39 -10.74
N LEU A 76 -1.99 -22.41 -10.02
CA LEU A 76 -1.16 -23.20 -9.13
C LEU A 76 0.05 -23.79 -9.87
N PHE A 77 -0.18 -24.46 -11.01
CA PHE A 77 0.91 -25.11 -11.75
C PHE A 77 1.79 -24.11 -12.53
N MET A 78 1.22 -23.06 -13.09
CA MET A 78 1.98 -22.05 -13.87
C MET A 78 2.80 -21.12 -12.96
N GLU A 79 2.27 -20.75 -11.80
CA GLU A 79 2.89 -19.79 -10.90
C GLU A 79 3.65 -20.45 -9.74
N MET A 80 3.74 -21.78 -9.64
CA MET A 80 4.40 -22.48 -8.51
C MET A 80 5.83 -21.96 -8.20
N PRO A 81 6.76 -21.83 -9.18
CA PRO A 81 8.10 -21.30 -8.90
C PRO A 81 8.06 -19.83 -8.47
N LYS A 82 7.17 -19.04 -9.07
CA LYS A 82 7.00 -17.62 -8.77
C LYS A 82 6.42 -17.43 -7.36
N THR A 83 5.43 -18.23 -6.98
CA THR A 83 4.79 -18.24 -5.66
C THR A 83 5.81 -18.54 -4.58
N TYR A 84 6.68 -19.53 -4.80
CA TYR A 84 7.76 -19.84 -3.89
C TYR A 84 8.81 -18.72 -3.80
N THR A 85 9.35 -18.27 -4.94
CA THR A 85 10.46 -17.30 -4.98
C THR A 85 10.05 -15.86 -4.62
N SER A 86 8.79 -15.49 -4.82
CA SER A 86 8.24 -14.18 -4.42
C SER A 86 7.78 -14.12 -2.96
N PHE A 87 7.83 -15.24 -2.24
CA PHE A 87 7.49 -15.26 -0.83
C PHE A 87 8.51 -14.44 -0.04
N THR A 88 8.10 -13.26 0.43
CA THR A 88 9.02 -12.25 1.00
C THR A 88 10.01 -12.78 2.04
N PRO A 89 9.59 -13.62 3.01
CA PRO A 89 10.52 -14.17 4.01
C PRO A 89 11.66 -15.01 3.42
N LEU A 90 11.46 -15.63 2.26
CA LEU A 90 12.47 -16.46 1.62
C LEU A 90 13.67 -15.62 1.17
N GLY A 91 13.40 -14.55 0.42
CA GLY A 91 14.45 -13.69 -0.13
C GLY A 91 15.26 -13.00 0.97
N LEU A 92 14.58 -12.44 1.96
CA LEU A 92 15.22 -11.78 3.11
C LEU A 92 16.11 -12.74 3.90
N ALA A 93 15.59 -13.91 4.24
CA ALA A 93 16.31 -14.93 4.99
C ALA A 93 17.58 -15.40 4.25
N LEU A 94 17.46 -15.71 2.96
CA LEU A 94 18.58 -16.15 2.12
C LEU A 94 19.67 -15.07 2.01
N THR A 95 19.29 -13.82 1.72
CA THR A 95 20.24 -12.71 1.60
C THR A 95 21.01 -12.50 2.89
N ILE A 96 20.33 -12.47 4.04
CA ILE A 96 21.01 -12.19 5.29
C ILE A 96 21.86 -13.38 5.74
N MET A 97 21.43 -14.61 5.50
CA MET A 97 22.19 -15.82 5.87
C MET A 97 23.49 -16.01 5.08
N LEU A 98 23.60 -15.44 3.89
CA LEU A 98 24.90 -15.33 3.21
C LEU A 98 25.90 -14.54 4.07
N GLY A 99 25.50 -13.38 4.60
CA GLY A 99 26.36 -12.56 5.47
C GLY A 99 26.55 -13.18 6.85
N ALA A 100 25.46 -13.60 7.48
CA ALA A 100 25.48 -14.17 8.82
C ALA A 100 26.28 -15.48 8.88
N GLY A 101 26.27 -16.31 7.83
CA GLY A 101 27.09 -17.50 7.74
C GLY A 101 28.59 -17.21 7.89
N ILE A 102 29.06 -16.07 7.37
CA ILE A 102 30.45 -15.60 7.54
C ILE A 102 30.68 -15.14 8.98
N ALA A 103 29.81 -14.29 9.52
CA ALA A 103 29.94 -13.78 10.88
C ALA A 103 29.88 -14.91 11.94
N GLU A 104 29.01 -15.89 11.77
CA GLU A 104 28.91 -17.04 12.67
C GLU A 104 30.16 -17.91 12.58
N ARG A 105 30.52 -18.35 11.36
CA ARG A 105 31.61 -19.33 11.15
C ARG A 105 33.00 -18.76 11.30
N SER A 106 33.18 -17.45 11.13
CA SER A 106 34.43 -16.76 11.48
C SER A 106 34.72 -16.77 12.98
N GLY A 107 33.69 -17.04 13.81
CA GLY A 107 33.77 -17.02 15.27
C GLY A 107 33.39 -15.66 15.89
N LEU A 108 32.96 -14.68 15.10
CA LEU A 108 32.61 -13.33 15.58
C LEU A 108 31.47 -13.39 16.59
N PHE A 109 30.35 -14.03 16.27
CA PHE A 109 29.20 -14.08 17.18
C PHE A 109 29.54 -14.78 18.49
N SER A 110 30.16 -15.96 18.43
CA SER A 110 30.60 -16.70 19.63
C SER A 110 31.48 -15.83 20.54
N THR A 111 32.38 -15.04 19.96
CA THR A 111 33.32 -14.21 20.72
C THR A 111 32.67 -12.94 21.28
N LEU A 112 31.82 -12.27 20.49
CA LEU A 112 31.02 -11.12 20.94
C LEU A 112 30.19 -11.49 22.17
N LEU A 113 29.61 -12.69 22.18
CA LEU A 113 28.79 -13.17 23.29
C LEU A 113 29.60 -13.51 24.54
N ARG A 114 30.71 -14.23 24.37
CA ARG A 114 31.61 -14.52 25.50
C ARG A 114 32.09 -13.21 26.12
N GLY A 115 32.38 -12.20 25.29
CA GLY A 115 32.73 -10.86 25.74
C GLY A 115 31.59 -10.07 26.40
N SER A 116 30.37 -10.10 25.86
CA SER A 116 29.24 -9.31 26.36
C SER A 116 28.58 -9.91 27.61
N LEU A 117 28.69 -11.22 27.81
CA LEU A 117 28.14 -11.92 28.96
C LEU A 117 29.15 -12.15 30.08
N ALA A 118 30.42 -11.83 29.85
CA ALA A 118 31.44 -11.83 30.89
C ALA A 118 31.05 -10.84 32.00
N GLY A 119 30.52 -11.38 33.11
CA GLY A 119 30.13 -10.60 34.29
C GLY A 119 28.62 -10.34 34.45
N VAL A 120 27.75 -10.83 33.55
CA VAL A 120 26.30 -10.72 33.75
C VAL A 120 25.84 -11.77 34.78
N PRO A 121 25.18 -11.38 35.89
CA PRO A 121 24.65 -12.35 36.85
C PRO A 121 23.61 -13.25 36.20
N LYS A 122 23.66 -14.56 36.50
CA LYS A 122 22.76 -15.59 35.91
C LYS A 122 21.27 -15.23 36.02
N HIS A 123 20.89 -14.49 37.05
CA HIS A 123 19.52 -14.04 37.30
C HIS A 123 19.01 -13.06 36.21
N TYR A 124 19.86 -12.21 35.65
CA TYR A 124 19.48 -11.24 34.61
C TYR A 124 19.61 -11.80 33.19
N LEU A 125 20.05 -13.05 33.04
CA LEU A 125 20.26 -13.64 31.73
C LEU A 125 18.96 -13.69 30.90
N THR A 126 17.85 -14.10 31.51
CA THR A 126 16.56 -14.17 30.82
C THR A 126 16.05 -12.82 30.32
N PRO A 127 15.92 -11.77 31.15
CA PRO A 127 15.42 -10.48 30.65
C PRO A 127 16.34 -9.87 29.59
N ILE A 128 17.66 -10.02 29.71
CA ILE A 128 18.61 -9.53 28.70
C ILE A 128 18.45 -10.30 27.38
N VAL A 129 18.43 -11.63 27.43
CA VAL A 129 18.29 -12.45 26.21
C VAL A 129 16.92 -12.21 25.55
N PHE A 130 15.87 -12.00 26.34
CA PHE A 130 14.56 -11.68 25.81
C PHE A 130 14.54 -10.31 25.12
N LEU A 131 15.04 -9.25 25.77
CA LEU A 131 15.11 -7.89 25.22
C LEU A 131 15.95 -7.81 23.95
N VAL A 132 17.11 -8.47 23.93
CA VAL A 132 17.94 -8.55 22.72
C VAL A 132 17.17 -9.29 21.63
N GLY A 133 16.42 -10.35 21.98
CA GLY A 133 15.49 -11.01 21.07
C GLY A 133 14.51 -10.05 20.43
N MET A 134 13.84 -9.20 21.23
CA MET A 134 12.92 -8.19 20.70
C MET A 134 13.61 -7.22 19.75
N LEU A 135 14.81 -6.74 20.08
CA LEU A 135 15.59 -5.85 19.20
C LEU A 135 15.95 -6.51 17.86
N THR A 136 16.11 -7.84 17.84
CA THR A 136 16.44 -8.56 16.60
C THR A 136 15.34 -8.51 15.54
N THR A 137 14.11 -8.16 15.92
CA THR A 137 13.00 -7.94 14.99
C THR A 137 13.28 -6.79 14.00
N HIS A 138 14.18 -5.85 14.31
CA HIS A 138 14.65 -4.86 13.33
C HIS A 138 15.42 -5.48 12.16
N ALA A 139 15.98 -6.66 12.37
CA ALA A 139 16.58 -7.49 11.33
C ALA A 139 15.57 -8.46 10.69
N ILE A 140 14.27 -8.30 10.99
CA ILE A 140 13.17 -9.11 10.50
C ILE A 140 13.47 -10.60 10.71
N ASP A 141 13.54 -11.37 9.63
CA ASP A 141 13.67 -12.83 9.63
C ASP A 141 15.07 -13.28 10.07
N ALA A 142 16.08 -12.42 9.87
CA ALA A 142 17.45 -12.74 10.27
C ALA A 142 17.67 -12.79 11.77
N GLY A 143 16.86 -12.05 12.53
CA GLY A 143 16.87 -12.17 13.99
C GLY A 143 16.63 -13.61 14.42
N TYR A 144 15.62 -14.27 13.86
CA TYR A 144 15.32 -15.66 14.18
C TYR A 144 16.41 -16.64 13.78
N LEU A 145 17.02 -16.42 12.62
CA LEU A 145 18.00 -17.36 12.06
C LEU A 145 19.33 -17.32 12.81
N VAL A 146 19.75 -16.12 13.24
CA VAL A 146 21.04 -15.91 13.86
C VAL A 146 20.94 -15.93 15.37
N TYR A 147 20.01 -15.17 15.94
CA TYR A 147 19.98 -14.90 17.38
C TYR A 147 19.35 -16.03 18.20
N VAL A 148 18.32 -16.70 17.68
CA VAL A 148 17.67 -17.80 18.40
C VAL A 148 18.65 -18.94 18.72
N PRO A 149 19.38 -19.53 17.76
CA PRO A 149 20.36 -20.59 18.08
C PRO A 149 21.48 -20.07 18.99
N LEU A 150 21.81 -18.79 18.89
CA LEU A 150 22.79 -18.12 19.73
C LEU A 150 22.35 -18.07 21.19
N ALA A 151 21.08 -17.74 21.43
CA ALA A 151 20.49 -17.74 22.77
C ALA A 151 20.60 -19.11 23.44
N ALA A 152 20.56 -20.21 22.68
CA ALA A 152 20.82 -21.55 23.19
C ALA A 152 22.24 -21.70 23.75
N VAL A 153 23.23 -21.26 22.98
CA VAL A 153 24.66 -21.29 23.36
C VAL A 153 24.92 -20.42 24.59
N ILE A 154 24.25 -19.26 24.68
CA ILE A 154 24.30 -18.36 25.84
C ILE A 154 23.82 -19.08 27.12
N TYR A 155 22.72 -19.83 27.03
CA TYR A 155 22.22 -20.57 28.18
C TYR A 155 23.14 -21.72 28.54
N ALA A 156 23.63 -22.47 27.54
CA ALA A 156 24.57 -23.57 27.72
C ALA A 156 25.83 -23.12 28.48
N SER A 157 26.45 -22.01 28.04
CA SER A 157 27.68 -21.48 28.65
C SER A 157 27.47 -20.94 30.06
N ALA A 158 26.26 -20.46 30.37
CA ALA A 158 25.87 -20.06 31.73
C ALA A 158 25.52 -21.25 32.65
N GLY A 159 25.58 -22.49 32.14
CA GLY A 159 25.18 -23.71 32.85
C GLY A 159 23.67 -23.86 33.01
N ARG A 160 22.89 -23.29 32.08
CA ARG A 160 21.43 -23.41 31.99
C ARG A 160 21.02 -24.23 30.77
N HIS A 161 19.80 -24.74 30.77
CA HIS A 161 19.29 -25.58 29.69
C HIS A 161 19.25 -24.82 28.34
N PRO A 162 19.93 -25.30 27.27
CA PRO A 162 20.03 -24.59 25.99
C PRO A 162 18.67 -24.37 25.30
N VAL A 163 17.77 -25.36 25.38
CA VAL A 163 16.40 -25.22 24.87
C VAL A 163 15.63 -24.08 25.54
N LEU A 164 15.92 -23.77 26.81
CA LEU A 164 15.32 -22.60 27.46
C LEU A 164 15.80 -21.31 26.79
N GLY A 165 17.09 -21.23 26.45
CA GLY A 165 17.65 -20.13 25.68
C GLY A 165 16.99 -19.98 24.30
N LEU A 166 16.78 -21.08 23.58
CA LEU A 166 16.03 -21.08 22.30
C LEU A 166 14.63 -20.50 22.48
N VAL A 167 13.87 -20.99 23.48
CA VAL A 167 12.50 -20.53 23.74
C VAL A 167 12.48 -19.05 24.10
N VAL A 168 13.41 -18.58 24.93
CA VAL A 168 13.49 -17.16 25.32
C VAL A 168 13.85 -16.27 24.12
N GLY A 169 14.86 -16.66 23.35
CA GLY A 169 15.29 -15.91 22.17
C GLY A 169 14.20 -15.86 21.10
N PHE A 170 13.57 -17.00 20.80
CA PHE A 170 12.43 -17.10 19.88
C PHE A 170 11.27 -16.24 20.36
N SER A 171 10.94 -16.33 21.65
CA SER A 171 9.80 -15.60 22.21
C SER A 171 10.00 -14.10 22.13
N GLY A 172 11.21 -13.61 22.46
CA GLY A 172 11.56 -12.20 22.31
C GLY A 172 11.46 -11.74 20.86
N ALA A 173 12.03 -12.48 19.92
CA ALA A 173 11.96 -12.15 18.49
C ALA A 173 10.52 -12.13 17.95
N ALA A 174 9.69 -13.08 18.37
CA ALA A 174 8.27 -13.19 18.01
C ALA A 174 7.44 -12.00 18.47
N VAL A 175 7.54 -11.62 19.75
CA VAL A 175 6.73 -10.52 20.29
C VAL A 175 7.33 -9.14 20.04
N GLY A 176 8.58 -9.05 19.57
CA GLY A 176 9.26 -7.80 19.22
C GLY A 176 8.55 -6.96 18.15
N LEU A 177 7.59 -7.54 17.42
CA LEU A 177 6.72 -6.84 16.48
C LEU A 177 5.60 -6.03 17.18
N SER A 178 5.17 -6.45 18.37
CA SER A 178 4.11 -5.77 19.15
C SER A 178 4.65 -4.62 19.98
N GLY A 179 5.88 -4.77 20.46
CA GLY A 179 6.57 -3.77 21.23
C GLY A 179 8.06 -3.93 21.07
N ASN A 180 8.77 -2.82 21.08
CA ASN A 180 10.21 -2.80 21.01
C ASN A 180 10.73 -1.56 21.74
N LEU A 181 12.01 -1.56 22.09
CA LEU A 181 12.63 -0.40 22.75
C LEU A 181 12.71 0.80 21.79
N ILE A 182 12.89 0.53 20.50
CA ILE A 182 13.08 1.53 19.45
C ILE A 182 12.11 1.22 18.30
N PRO A 183 11.52 2.23 17.63
CA PRO A 183 10.68 2.00 16.46
C PRO A 183 11.49 1.49 15.27
N GLY A 184 10.88 0.67 14.42
CA GLY A 184 11.51 0.05 13.27
C GLY A 184 10.67 0.07 12.00
N GLN A 185 11.11 -0.71 11.02
CA GLN A 185 10.44 -0.85 9.73
C GLN A 185 8.99 -1.34 9.86
N TYR A 186 8.70 -2.21 10.85
CA TYR A 186 7.35 -2.73 11.05
C TYR A 186 6.38 -1.61 11.48
N ASP A 187 6.80 -0.67 12.31
CA ASP A 187 5.99 0.47 12.76
C ASP A 187 5.57 1.33 11.57
N VAL A 188 6.52 1.66 10.69
CA VAL A 188 6.29 2.47 9.47
C VAL A 188 5.35 1.75 8.52
N LEU A 189 5.55 0.44 8.32
CA LEU A 189 4.71 -0.37 7.43
C LEU A 189 3.26 -0.42 7.93
N ILE A 190 3.07 -0.77 9.20
CA ILE A 190 1.74 -1.00 9.78
C ILE A 190 0.99 0.32 9.99
N LEU A 191 1.65 1.40 10.40
CA LEU A 191 1.03 2.72 10.48
C LEU A 191 0.74 3.29 9.08
N GLY A 192 1.52 2.92 8.06
CA GLY A 192 1.24 3.28 6.66
C GLY A 192 -0.02 2.60 6.13
N ILE A 193 -0.26 1.34 6.51
CA ILE A 193 -1.53 0.65 6.22
C ILE A 193 -2.69 1.29 7.01
N THR A 194 -2.42 1.77 8.23
CA THR A 194 -3.39 2.49 9.06
C THR A 194 -3.84 3.79 8.39
N GLU A 195 -2.92 4.50 7.75
CA GLU A 195 -3.19 5.73 7.01
C GLU A 195 -4.22 5.56 5.90
N ILE A 196 -4.18 4.43 5.18
CA ILE A 196 -5.17 4.10 4.14
C ILE A 196 -6.57 4.07 4.75
N GLY A 197 -6.73 3.42 5.91
CA GLY A 197 -8.00 3.39 6.64
C GLY A 197 -8.39 4.75 7.21
N ALA A 198 -7.46 5.47 7.85
CA ALA A 198 -7.74 6.76 8.46
C ALA A 198 -8.20 7.83 7.46
N ARG A 199 -7.61 7.82 6.25
CA ARG A 199 -7.96 8.76 5.17
C ARG A 199 -9.35 8.54 4.57
N LEU A 200 -10.02 7.44 4.90
CA LEU A 200 -11.45 7.25 4.57
C LEU A 200 -12.36 8.21 5.36
N ILE A 201 -11.93 8.68 6.54
CA ILE A 201 -12.68 9.64 7.37
C ILE A 201 -12.05 11.02 7.33
N VAL A 202 -10.72 11.10 7.45
CA VAL A 202 -9.98 12.37 7.48
C VAL A 202 -8.91 12.34 6.38
N PRO A 203 -9.19 12.84 5.16
CA PRO A 203 -8.25 12.76 4.03
C PRO A 203 -6.89 13.42 4.29
N SER A 204 -6.85 14.42 5.17
CA SER A 204 -5.64 15.14 5.58
C SER A 204 -4.83 14.43 6.68
N TRP A 205 -5.32 13.31 7.23
CA TRP A 205 -4.58 12.59 8.25
C TRP A 205 -3.31 11.98 7.65
N THR A 206 -2.20 12.18 8.34
CA THR A 206 -0.89 11.69 7.93
C THR A 206 -0.28 10.78 8.98
N MET A 207 0.38 9.73 8.51
CA MET A 207 1.03 8.75 9.37
C MET A 207 2.20 9.35 10.17
N ASN A 208 2.17 9.15 11.49
CA ASN A 208 3.30 9.39 12.39
C ASN A 208 4.07 8.08 12.66
N PRO A 209 5.32 7.89 12.16
CA PRO A 209 6.12 6.68 12.40
C PRO A 209 6.37 6.35 13.88
N LEU A 210 6.35 7.37 14.73
CA LEU A 210 6.62 7.24 16.16
C LEU A 210 5.32 7.12 16.97
N GLY A 211 4.16 7.11 16.31
CA GLY A 211 2.84 7.20 16.94
C GLY A 211 2.50 6.06 17.91
N ASN A 212 3.26 4.96 17.90
CA ASN A 212 3.10 3.83 18.83
C ASN A 212 4.24 3.67 19.84
N TRP A 213 5.25 4.54 19.83
CA TRP A 213 6.50 4.24 20.52
C TRP A 213 6.36 4.09 22.05
N TRP A 214 5.57 4.93 22.72
CA TRP A 214 5.37 4.81 24.18
C TRP A 214 4.64 3.53 24.56
N PHE A 215 3.60 3.18 23.80
CA PHE A 215 2.91 1.92 23.97
C PHE A 215 3.83 0.72 23.71
N SER A 216 4.62 0.77 22.63
CA SER A 216 5.60 -0.27 22.29
C SER A 216 6.67 -0.45 23.36
N LEU A 217 7.14 0.64 23.98
CA LEU A 217 8.11 0.59 25.08
C LEU A 217 7.49 -0.06 26.33
N ALA A 218 6.23 0.24 26.63
CA ALA A 218 5.51 -0.38 27.73
C ALA A 218 5.27 -1.88 27.50
N VAL A 219 4.90 -2.28 26.29
CA VAL A 219 4.81 -3.70 25.89
C VAL A 219 6.15 -4.39 26.06
N ALA A 220 7.24 -3.79 25.59
CA ALA A 220 8.59 -4.37 25.74
C ALA A 220 8.97 -4.57 27.21
N THR A 221 8.66 -3.59 28.07
CA THR A 221 8.94 -3.66 29.51
C THR A 221 8.08 -4.73 30.19
N LEU A 222 6.77 -4.75 29.92
CA LEU A 222 5.83 -5.72 30.48
C LEU A 222 6.18 -7.14 30.06
N PHE A 223 6.39 -7.37 28.78
CA PHE A 223 6.67 -8.71 28.25
C PHE A 223 8.01 -9.23 28.72
N THR A 224 9.02 -8.36 28.89
CA THR A 224 10.29 -8.76 29.51
C THR A 224 10.09 -9.23 30.95
N GLY A 225 9.31 -8.50 31.75
CA GLY A 225 8.97 -8.89 33.12
C GLY A 225 8.20 -10.21 33.19
N LEU A 226 7.19 -10.37 32.34
CA LEU A 226 6.40 -11.61 32.24
C LEU A 226 7.26 -12.80 31.80
N ALA A 227 8.08 -12.62 30.76
CA ALA A 227 9.00 -13.63 30.27
C ALA A 227 9.95 -14.06 31.39
N TRP A 228 10.52 -13.10 32.12
CA TRP A 228 11.42 -13.38 33.23
C TRP A 228 10.76 -14.24 34.30
N VAL A 229 9.56 -13.88 34.74
CA VAL A 229 8.83 -14.64 35.77
C VAL A 229 8.44 -16.04 35.28
N ILE A 230 7.88 -16.15 34.08
CA ILE A 230 7.39 -17.43 33.53
C ILE A 230 8.54 -18.38 33.22
N VAL A 231 9.64 -17.87 32.66
CA VAL A 231 10.82 -18.67 32.36
C VAL A 231 11.45 -19.22 33.63
N GLU A 232 11.66 -18.37 34.65
CA GLU A 232 12.31 -18.79 35.90
C GLU A 232 11.42 -19.68 36.77
N LYS A 233 10.12 -19.40 36.86
CA LYS A 233 9.22 -20.09 37.78
C LYS A 233 8.47 -21.27 37.16
N VAL A 234 8.29 -21.32 35.83
CA VAL A 234 7.47 -22.34 35.16
C VAL A 234 8.30 -23.21 34.21
N LEU A 235 9.07 -22.61 33.30
CA LEU A 235 9.77 -23.37 32.26
C LEU A 235 11.08 -23.98 32.77
N ALA A 236 11.91 -23.23 33.49
CA ALA A 236 13.20 -23.71 33.98
C ALA A 236 13.05 -24.93 34.92
N PRO A 237 12.11 -24.95 35.89
CA PRO A 237 11.88 -26.12 36.72
C PRO A 237 11.38 -27.34 35.92
N ARG A 238 10.64 -27.12 34.82
CA ARG A 238 10.12 -28.20 33.98
C ARG A 238 11.23 -28.89 33.18
N LEU A 239 12.19 -28.14 32.65
CA LEU A 239 13.32 -28.70 31.89
C LEU A 239 14.38 -29.34 32.79
N GLY A 240 14.47 -28.92 34.05
CA GLY A 240 15.47 -29.43 34.98
C GLY A 240 16.88 -28.85 34.75
N PRO A 241 17.85 -29.23 35.60
CA PRO A 241 19.23 -28.78 35.45
C PRO A 241 19.86 -29.35 34.18
N TRP A 242 20.68 -28.55 33.51
CA TRP A 242 21.40 -28.99 32.33
C TRP A 242 22.60 -29.85 32.74
N THR A 243 22.59 -31.12 32.31
CA THR A 243 23.62 -32.12 32.62
C THR A 243 24.65 -32.30 31.50
N GLY A 244 24.40 -31.72 30.32
CA GLY A 244 25.34 -31.71 29.19
C GLY A 244 26.49 -30.73 29.44
N GLY A 245 27.51 -31.17 30.16
CA GLY A 245 28.66 -30.33 30.51
C GLY A 245 29.34 -29.70 29.28
N VAL A 246 29.41 -28.37 29.27
CA VAL A 246 30.63 -27.71 28.79
C VAL A 246 31.65 -28.00 29.89
N THR A 247 32.70 -28.75 29.58
CA THR A 247 33.68 -29.13 30.62
C THR A 247 34.41 -27.90 31.15
N SER A 248 34.85 -27.95 32.41
CA SER A 248 35.54 -26.85 33.10
C SER A 248 36.79 -26.33 32.35
N GLY A 249 37.35 -27.12 31.43
CA GLY A 249 38.43 -26.72 30.51
C GLY A 249 37.98 -25.85 29.32
N GLU A 250 36.74 -25.98 28.86
CA GLU A 250 36.13 -25.11 27.83
C GLU A 250 35.60 -23.79 28.44
N LEU A 251 35.36 -23.76 29.76
CA LEU A 251 35.20 -22.49 30.47
C LEU A 251 36.47 -21.65 30.48
N ALA A 252 37.68 -22.22 30.36
CA ALA A 252 38.89 -21.43 30.14
C ALA A 252 38.92 -20.76 28.75
N ALA A 253 38.15 -21.27 27.78
CA ALA A 253 37.91 -20.64 26.48
C ALA A 253 36.84 -19.51 26.51
N THR A 254 36.28 -19.20 27.69
CA THR A 254 35.37 -18.05 27.86
C THR A 254 36.09 -16.71 27.95
N VAL A 255 37.40 -16.71 28.22
CA VAL A 255 38.19 -15.48 28.22
C VAL A 255 38.54 -15.11 26.79
N VAL A 256 38.00 -13.98 26.32
CA VAL A 256 38.33 -13.42 25.00
C VAL A 256 39.83 -13.16 24.92
N THR A 257 40.53 -13.86 24.03
CA THR A 257 41.98 -13.75 23.86
C THR A 257 42.39 -12.39 23.28
N ALA A 258 43.67 -12.05 23.32
CA ALA A 258 44.16 -10.77 22.77
C ALA A 258 43.92 -10.65 21.25
N THR A 259 44.04 -11.76 20.52
CA THR A 259 43.76 -11.82 19.06
C THR A 259 42.27 -11.66 18.79
N GLU A 260 41.42 -12.33 19.57
CA GLU A 260 39.97 -12.18 19.49
C GLU A 260 39.52 -10.75 19.85
N ARG A 261 40.12 -10.13 20.88
CA ARG A 261 39.86 -8.73 21.24
C ARG A 261 40.23 -7.78 20.11
N ARG A 262 41.38 -8.00 19.46
CA ARG A 262 41.77 -7.23 18.26
C ARG A 262 40.81 -7.48 17.10
N GLY A 263 40.36 -8.73 16.90
CA GLY A 263 39.33 -9.07 15.93
C GLY A 263 38.02 -8.35 16.18
N LEU A 264 37.57 -8.26 17.44
CA LEU A 264 36.38 -7.51 17.83
C LEU A 264 36.53 -6.01 17.55
N GLN A 265 37.71 -5.42 17.79
CA GLN A 265 37.98 -4.02 17.47
C GLN A 265 37.91 -3.76 15.96
N MET A 266 38.51 -4.64 15.15
CA MET A 266 38.45 -4.54 13.70
C MET A 266 37.03 -4.73 13.15
N ALA A 267 36.28 -5.69 13.71
CA ALA A 267 34.87 -5.87 13.40
C ALA A 267 34.05 -4.63 13.80
N GLY A 268 34.31 -4.03 14.96
CA GLY A 268 33.68 -2.78 15.39
C GLY A 268 33.96 -1.62 14.44
N LEU A 269 35.20 -1.47 13.96
CA LEU A 269 35.55 -0.47 12.96
C LEU A 269 34.84 -0.72 11.63
N ALA A 270 34.77 -1.97 11.18
CA ALA A 270 34.02 -2.35 9.98
C ALA A 270 32.53 -2.06 10.12
N ALA A 271 31.94 -2.32 11.29
CA ALA A 271 30.55 -1.99 11.59
C ALA A 271 30.31 -0.47 11.52
N LEU A 272 31.18 0.33 12.13
CA LEU A 272 31.10 1.78 12.07
C LEU A 272 31.25 2.32 10.64
N ALA A 273 32.10 1.70 9.82
CA ALA A 273 32.24 2.06 8.41
C ALA A 273 30.94 1.81 7.62
N VAL A 274 30.30 0.65 7.82
CA VAL A 274 29.01 0.33 7.16
C VAL A 274 27.91 1.28 7.64
N ILE A 275 27.78 1.48 8.95
CA ILE A 275 26.80 2.40 9.54
C ILE A 275 27.03 3.83 9.05
N GLY A 276 28.29 4.29 9.05
CA GLY A 276 28.67 5.60 8.55
C GLY A 276 28.37 5.78 7.06
N GLY A 277 28.58 4.74 6.24
CA GLY A 277 28.20 4.73 4.83
C GLY A 277 26.68 4.86 4.63
N PHE A 278 25.89 4.10 5.39
CA PHE A 278 24.42 4.21 5.37
C PHE A 278 23.93 5.58 5.85
N ALA A 279 24.53 6.12 6.91
CA ALA A 279 24.22 7.46 7.41
C ALA A 279 24.57 8.53 6.37
N ALA A 280 25.72 8.43 5.70
CA ALA A 280 26.08 9.32 4.61
C ALA A 280 25.05 9.23 3.46
N LEU A 281 24.72 8.03 2.98
CA LEU A 281 23.68 7.86 1.93
C LEU A 281 22.26 8.29 2.35
N THR A 282 22.03 8.50 3.65
CA THR A 282 20.77 9.03 4.17
C THR A 282 20.80 10.55 4.28
N PHE A 283 21.89 11.13 4.75
CA PHE A 283 21.96 12.55 5.14
C PHE A 283 22.85 13.41 4.25
N TRP A 284 23.48 12.87 3.20
CA TRP A 284 24.38 13.63 2.35
C TRP A 284 23.62 14.71 1.56
N PRO A 285 24.00 15.99 1.66
CA PRO A 285 23.36 17.08 0.95
C PRO A 285 23.37 16.86 -0.57
N GLY A 286 22.21 16.93 -1.22
CA GLY A 286 22.09 16.77 -2.67
C GLY A 286 22.15 15.34 -3.21
N TYR A 287 22.44 14.34 -2.36
CA TYR A 287 22.45 12.92 -2.75
C TYR A 287 22.05 12.02 -1.58
N SER A 288 20.73 11.93 -1.33
CA SER A 288 20.16 11.13 -0.24
C SER A 288 19.23 10.03 -0.77
N PRO A 289 19.75 8.99 -1.46
CA PRO A 289 18.94 7.94 -2.09
C PRO A 289 18.06 7.14 -1.11
N PHE A 290 18.38 7.15 0.18
CA PHE A 290 17.56 6.50 1.21
C PHE A 290 16.42 7.39 1.75
N LEU A 291 16.29 8.61 1.24
CA LEU A 291 15.17 9.50 1.52
C LEU A 291 14.35 9.72 0.26
N ASP A 292 13.04 9.52 0.36
CA ASP A 292 12.11 9.96 -0.68
C ASP A 292 11.84 11.47 -0.50
N ALA A 293 12.28 12.27 -1.47
CA ALA A 293 12.10 13.71 -1.48
C ALA A 293 10.68 14.14 -1.89
N ALA A 294 9.94 13.27 -2.58
CA ALA A 294 8.56 13.52 -3.02
C ALA A 294 7.53 13.15 -1.94
N ALA A 295 7.88 12.24 -1.03
CA ALA A 295 7.03 11.86 0.09
C ALA A 295 7.01 12.93 1.21
N THR A 296 5.96 12.92 2.04
CA THR A 296 5.82 13.82 3.19
C THR A 296 5.87 13.05 4.51
N GLY A 297 6.28 13.73 5.58
CA GLY A 297 6.33 13.16 6.93
C GLY A 297 7.21 11.91 7.01
N GLY A 298 6.68 10.89 7.69
CA GLY A 298 7.36 9.62 7.95
C GLY A 298 7.64 8.74 6.75
N GLN A 299 6.84 8.87 5.69
CA GLN A 299 6.97 8.07 4.47
C GLN A 299 8.29 8.34 3.73
N ARG A 300 8.92 9.50 3.98
CA ARG A 300 10.25 9.86 3.45
C ARG A 300 11.33 8.85 3.80
N LEU A 301 11.21 8.17 4.94
CA LEU A 301 12.18 7.19 5.43
C LEU A 301 11.96 5.79 4.84
N LEU A 302 10.91 5.57 4.05
CA LEU A 302 10.57 4.26 3.52
C LEU A 302 11.71 3.62 2.69
N PRO A 303 12.46 4.35 1.83
CA PRO A 303 13.59 3.78 1.12
C PRO A 303 14.71 3.32 2.06
N LEU A 304 15.00 4.08 3.14
CA LEU A 304 15.94 3.68 4.19
C LEU A 304 15.51 2.36 4.85
N PHE A 305 14.25 2.25 5.27
CA PHE A 305 13.78 1.03 5.92
C PHE A 305 13.84 -0.17 4.96
N ARG A 306 13.50 0.01 3.68
CA ARG A 306 13.59 -1.05 2.67
C ARG A 306 15.02 -1.48 2.35
N SER A 307 16.02 -0.64 2.59
CA SER A 307 17.43 -0.96 2.35
C SER A 307 18.12 -1.64 3.55
N LEU A 308 17.48 -1.71 4.72
CA LEU A 308 18.04 -2.31 5.93
C LEU A 308 18.50 -3.77 5.75
N PRO A 309 17.77 -4.68 5.07
CA PRO A 309 18.23 -6.06 4.86
C PRO A 309 19.57 -6.13 4.11
N ALA A 310 19.76 -5.27 3.09
CA ALA A 310 21.02 -5.16 2.38
C ALA A 310 22.13 -4.59 3.27
N GLY A 311 21.80 -3.60 4.10
CA GLY A 311 22.72 -3.06 5.11
C GLY A 311 23.18 -4.11 6.13
N LEU A 312 22.27 -4.95 6.60
CA LEU A 312 22.58 -6.05 7.53
C LEU A 312 23.44 -7.13 6.87
N PHE A 313 23.16 -7.47 5.62
CA PHE A 313 24.03 -8.36 4.84
C PHE A 313 25.46 -7.80 4.76
N LEU A 314 25.61 -6.54 4.34
CA LEU A 314 26.92 -5.88 4.24
C LEU A 314 27.60 -5.79 5.61
N LEU A 315 26.84 -5.52 6.67
CA LEU A 315 27.34 -5.48 8.03
C LEU A 315 27.92 -6.84 8.45
N PHE A 316 27.19 -7.93 8.26
CA PHE A 316 27.67 -9.27 8.64
C PHE A 316 28.86 -9.73 7.78
N VAL A 317 28.87 -9.44 6.48
CA VAL A 317 30.02 -9.71 5.62
C VAL A 317 31.24 -8.93 6.10
N ALA A 318 31.12 -7.61 6.27
CA ALA A 318 32.25 -6.75 6.62
C ALA A 318 32.81 -7.08 8.02
N THR A 319 31.92 -7.26 9.00
CA THR A 319 32.31 -7.56 10.39
C THR A 319 32.87 -8.98 10.52
N GLY A 320 32.22 -9.97 9.91
CA GLY A 320 32.69 -11.36 9.90
C GLY A 320 34.03 -11.52 9.19
N TRP A 321 34.21 -10.84 8.06
CA TRP A 321 35.50 -10.83 7.35
C TRP A 321 36.57 -10.13 8.16
N ALA A 322 36.34 -8.91 8.67
CA ALA A 322 37.32 -8.17 9.46
C ALA A 322 37.74 -8.93 10.72
N TYR A 323 36.79 -9.59 11.38
CA TYR A 323 37.05 -10.48 12.50
C TYR A 323 37.89 -11.69 12.08
N GLY A 324 37.45 -12.43 11.07
CA GLY A 324 38.11 -13.68 10.65
C GLY A 324 39.50 -13.47 10.06
N ALA A 325 39.73 -12.36 9.37
CA ALA A 325 41.06 -11.96 8.91
C ALA A 325 41.99 -11.65 10.08
N SER A 326 41.48 -11.08 11.16
CA SER A 326 42.26 -10.72 12.34
C SER A 326 42.58 -11.93 13.23
N THR A 327 41.66 -12.88 13.34
CA THR A 327 41.84 -14.13 14.12
C THR A 327 42.48 -15.26 13.33
N GLY A 328 42.61 -15.10 12.01
CA GLY A 328 43.18 -16.10 11.10
C GLY A 328 42.20 -17.21 10.69
N SER A 329 40.91 -17.09 11.02
CA SER A 329 39.85 -18.00 10.58
C SER A 329 39.42 -17.78 9.12
N ILE A 330 39.77 -16.62 8.54
CA ILE A 330 39.63 -16.32 7.11
C ILE A 330 41.01 -15.92 6.58
N ARG A 331 41.56 -16.73 5.67
CA ARG A 331 42.87 -16.51 5.04
C ARG A 331 42.74 -16.13 3.57
N SER A 332 41.65 -16.55 2.93
CA SER A 332 41.40 -16.32 1.51
C SER A 332 39.94 -15.94 1.24
N HIS A 333 39.70 -15.35 0.07
CA HIS A 333 38.34 -15.09 -0.42
C HIS A 333 37.53 -16.38 -0.63
N ARG A 334 38.18 -17.56 -0.76
CA ARG A 334 37.50 -18.85 -0.90
C ARG A 334 36.86 -19.29 0.41
N ASP A 335 37.53 -19.02 1.53
CA ASP A 335 37.02 -19.35 2.87
C ASP A 335 35.72 -18.59 3.15
N VAL A 336 35.64 -17.34 2.69
CA VAL A 336 34.42 -16.51 2.78
C VAL A 336 33.26 -17.16 2.02
N VAL A 337 33.49 -17.61 0.78
CA VAL A 337 32.48 -18.28 -0.03
C VAL A 337 32.06 -19.61 0.59
N GLU A 338 33.01 -20.41 1.10
CA GLU A 338 32.70 -21.66 1.79
C GLU A 338 31.83 -21.42 3.02
N MET A 339 32.13 -20.40 3.83
CA MET A 339 31.32 -20.01 4.97
C MET A 339 29.90 -19.59 4.56
N MET A 340 29.73 -18.88 3.45
CA MET A 340 28.41 -18.55 2.88
C MET A 340 27.63 -19.81 2.51
N VAL A 341 28.25 -20.73 1.76
CA VAL A 341 27.63 -22.01 1.34
C VAL A 341 27.19 -22.80 2.57
N LYS A 342 28.08 -22.96 3.55
CA LYS A 342 27.80 -23.67 4.78
C LYS A 342 26.75 -22.97 5.65
N GLY A 343 26.58 -21.66 5.54
CA GLY A 343 25.46 -20.92 6.14
C GLY A 343 24.12 -21.32 5.52
N LEU A 344 24.06 -21.39 4.19
CA LEU A 344 22.86 -21.79 3.45
C LEU A 344 22.49 -23.27 3.63
N GLU A 345 23.46 -24.17 3.73
CA GLU A 345 23.20 -25.61 4.00
C GLU A 345 22.33 -25.79 5.27
N GLY A 346 22.55 -24.97 6.30
CA GLY A 346 21.79 -25.00 7.54
C GLY A 346 20.31 -24.63 7.38
N MET A 347 19.93 -24.00 6.26
CA MET A 347 18.57 -23.57 5.95
C MET A 347 17.79 -24.54 5.06
N LEU A 348 18.40 -25.62 4.56
CA LEU A 348 17.71 -26.54 3.63
C LEU A 348 16.35 -27.05 4.16
N PRO A 349 16.20 -27.44 5.44
CA PRO A 349 14.90 -27.84 5.99
C PRO A 349 13.86 -26.70 5.96
N TYR A 350 14.30 -25.46 6.18
CA TYR A 350 13.46 -24.27 6.12
C TYR A 350 12.99 -23.96 4.70
N LEU A 351 13.84 -24.19 3.68
CA LEU A 351 13.46 -24.03 2.27
C LEU A 351 12.33 -24.98 1.87
N VAL A 352 12.40 -26.25 2.30
CA VAL A 352 11.33 -27.22 2.06
C VAL A 352 10.03 -26.79 2.75
N LEU A 353 10.11 -26.35 4.01
CA LEU A 353 8.93 -25.87 4.73
C LEU A 353 8.29 -24.63 4.08
N ILE A 354 9.11 -23.63 3.73
CA ILE A 354 8.62 -22.39 3.12
C ILE A 354 7.91 -22.67 1.80
N PHE A 355 8.33 -23.68 1.04
CA PHE A 355 7.62 -24.05 -0.17
C PHE A 355 6.13 -24.29 0.10
N PHE A 356 5.79 -25.12 1.08
CA PHE A 356 4.38 -25.39 1.41
C PHE A 356 3.70 -24.19 2.09
N ALA A 357 4.41 -23.47 2.96
CA ALA A 357 3.86 -22.28 3.61
C ALA A 357 3.50 -21.17 2.61
N ALA A 358 4.36 -20.90 1.63
CA ALA A 358 4.14 -19.93 0.58
C ALA A 358 2.90 -20.27 -0.25
N HIS A 359 2.74 -21.54 -0.62
CA HIS A 359 1.57 -22.01 -1.37
C HIS A 359 0.29 -21.94 -0.55
N PHE A 360 0.32 -22.30 0.73
CA PHE A 360 -0.84 -22.12 1.61
C PHE A 360 -1.29 -20.65 1.64
N VAL A 361 -0.37 -19.71 1.89
CA VAL A 361 -0.69 -18.27 1.96
C VAL A 361 -1.22 -17.74 0.63
N ALA A 362 -0.60 -18.15 -0.49
CA ALA A 362 -1.03 -17.75 -1.82
C ALA A 362 -2.42 -18.29 -2.17
N MET A 363 -2.65 -19.59 -1.98
CA MET A 363 -3.96 -20.22 -2.21
C MET A 363 -5.04 -19.65 -1.31
N PHE A 364 -4.71 -19.33 -0.07
CA PHE A 364 -5.68 -18.69 0.83
C PHE A 364 -6.08 -17.30 0.31
N THR A 365 -5.12 -16.56 -0.24
CA THR A 365 -5.38 -15.28 -0.92
C THR A 365 -6.22 -15.46 -2.19
N TRP A 366 -5.89 -16.44 -3.05
CA TRP A 366 -6.63 -16.70 -4.29
C TRP A 366 -8.08 -17.11 -4.04
N SER A 367 -8.35 -17.78 -2.92
CA SER A 367 -9.70 -18.19 -2.54
C SER A 367 -10.58 -17.04 -2.02
N ASN A 368 -10.01 -15.84 -1.79
CA ASN A 368 -10.63 -14.70 -1.10
C ASN A 368 -11.11 -14.98 0.34
N LEU A 369 -10.94 -16.18 0.89
CA LEU A 369 -11.42 -16.54 2.22
C LEU A 369 -10.76 -15.72 3.34
N GLY A 370 -9.46 -15.43 3.22
CA GLY A 370 -8.74 -14.61 4.20
C GLY A 370 -9.31 -13.19 4.31
N PRO A 371 -9.35 -12.41 3.21
CA PRO A 371 -9.99 -11.10 3.19
C PRO A 371 -11.46 -11.11 3.64
N ILE A 372 -12.27 -12.09 3.19
CA ILE A 372 -13.68 -12.21 3.59
C ILE A 372 -13.81 -12.41 5.11
N ALA A 373 -13.04 -13.33 5.71
CA ALA A 373 -13.07 -13.58 7.15
C ALA A 373 -12.65 -12.35 7.96
N ALA A 374 -11.63 -11.62 7.48
CA ALA A 374 -11.17 -10.38 8.12
C ALA A 374 -12.24 -9.27 8.09
N ILE A 375 -12.93 -9.09 6.96
CA ILE A 375 -14.01 -8.11 6.80
C ILE A 375 -15.18 -8.44 7.72
N LEU A 376 -15.67 -9.69 7.68
CA LEU A 376 -16.79 -10.14 8.51
C LEU A 376 -16.48 -10.05 10.01
N GLY A 377 -15.24 -10.37 10.42
CA GLY A 377 -14.80 -10.21 11.81
C GLY A 377 -14.84 -8.74 12.25
N ALA A 378 -14.34 -7.83 11.42
CA ALA A 378 -14.38 -6.39 11.71
C ALA A 378 -15.82 -5.84 11.77
N GLU A 379 -16.73 -6.31 10.91
CA GLU A 379 -18.14 -5.96 10.97
C GLU A 379 -18.85 -6.48 12.23
N GLN A 380 -18.50 -7.69 12.69
CA GLN A 380 -19.02 -8.19 13.97
C GLN A 380 -18.57 -7.34 15.15
N LEU A 381 -17.29 -6.93 15.18
CA LEU A 381 -16.80 -5.99 16.21
C LEU A 381 -17.58 -4.68 16.20
N ARG A 382 -17.89 -4.15 15.01
CA ARG A 382 -18.72 -2.95 14.84
C ARG A 382 -20.14 -3.16 15.38
N ALA A 383 -20.73 -4.31 15.13
CA ALA A 383 -22.10 -4.63 15.54
C ALA A 383 -22.28 -4.73 17.07
N LEU A 384 -21.22 -4.99 17.83
CA LEU A 384 -21.27 -5.05 19.30
C LEU A 384 -21.64 -3.71 19.95
N ASN A 385 -21.40 -2.59 19.27
CA ASN A 385 -21.68 -1.23 19.77
C ASN A 385 -21.14 -0.98 21.21
N ALA A 386 -19.99 -1.56 21.53
CA ALA A 386 -19.36 -1.50 22.84
C ALA A 386 -18.45 -0.27 22.99
N PRO A 387 -18.12 0.17 24.22
CA PRO A 387 -17.18 1.27 24.42
C PRO A 387 -15.76 0.91 23.94
N PRO A 388 -14.94 1.89 23.50
CA PRO A 388 -13.55 1.70 23.06
C PRO A 388 -12.67 0.86 23.98
N ALA A 389 -12.83 1.04 25.29
CA ALA A 389 -12.08 0.30 26.32
C ALA A 389 -12.34 -1.21 26.28
N LEU A 390 -13.45 -1.66 25.69
CA LEU A 390 -13.76 -3.07 25.45
C LEU A 390 -13.44 -3.48 24.00
N LEU A 391 -13.74 -2.61 23.02
CA LEU A 391 -13.53 -2.90 21.61
C LEU A 391 -12.05 -3.09 21.24
N LEU A 392 -11.12 -2.32 21.81
CA LEU A 392 -9.69 -2.44 21.51
C LEU A 392 -9.08 -3.77 22.02
N PRO A 393 -9.33 -4.21 23.26
CA PRO A 393 -9.05 -5.58 23.71
C PRO A 393 -9.67 -6.68 22.83
N LEU A 394 -10.91 -6.49 22.37
CA LEU A 394 -11.57 -7.44 21.48
C LEU A 394 -10.92 -7.45 20.09
N LEU A 395 -10.49 -6.31 19.56
CA LEU A 395 -9.72 -6.21 18.32
C LEU A 395 -8.38 -6.94 18.44
N ALA A 396 -7.66 -6.76 19.56
CA ALA A 396 -6.43 -7.50 19.84
C ALA A 396 -6.70 -9.02 19.89
N THR A 397 -7.80 -9.42 20.54
CA THR A 397 -8.21 -10.83 20.61
C THR A 397 -8.54 -11.40 19.24
N MET A 398 -9.33 -10.68 18.44
CA MET A 398 -9.67 -11.09 17.08
C MET A 398 -8.41 -11.23 16.21
N SER A 399 -7.50 -10.25 16.29
CA SER A 399 -6.22 -10.28 15.57
C SER A 399 -5.40 -11.53 15.94
N ALA A 400 -5.33 -11.86 17.23
CA ALA A 400 -4.62 -13.02 17.74
C ALA A 400 -5.20 -14.35 17.23
N TRP A 401 -6.54 -14.48 17.20
CA TRP A 401 -7.18 -15.68 16.65
C TRP A 401 -7.01 -15.80 15.14
N LEU A 402 -7.03 -14.68 14.43
CA LEU A 402 -6.82 -14.64 12.99
C LEU A 402 -5.38 -15.04 12.61
N ASP A 403 -4.38 -15.00 13.49
CA ASP A 403 -3.02 -15.50 13.20
C ASP A 403 -2.97 -17.00 12.87
N PHE A 404 -3.94 -17.78 13.36
CA PHE A 404 -4.04 -19.19 12.96
C PHE A 404 -4.54 -19.36 11.52
N LEU A 405 -5.07 -18.31 10.90
CA LEU A 405 -5.60 -18.32 9.53
C LEU A 405 -4.73 -17.49 8.58
N ILE A 406 -4.34 -16.29 9.00
CA ILE A 406 -3.57 -15.30 8.24
C ILE A 406 -2.23 -15.07 8.95
N ALA A 407 -1.17 -15.72 8.47
CA ALA A 407 0.16 -15.65 9.09
C ALA A 407 0.89 -14.31 8.92
N SER A 408 0.47 -13.46 7.95
CA SER A 408 1.11 -12.17 7.69
C SER A 408 0.34 -11.04 8.37
N GLY A 409 0.97 -10.42 9.39
CA GLY A 409 0.40 -9.28 10.08
C GLY A 409 0.15 -8.07 9.18
N SER A 410 0.98 -7.81 8.17
CA SER A 410 0.70 -6.73 7.21
C SER A 410 -0.49 -7.04 6.29
N ALA A 411 -0.65 -8.30 5.86
CA ALA A 411 -1.77 -8.70 5.00
C ALA A 411 -3.09 -8.65 5.77
N LYS A 412 -3.08 -9.15 7.01
CA LYS A 412 -4.23 -9.12 7.91
C LYS A 412 -4.65 -7.68 8.23
N TRP A 413 -3.69 -6.79 8.54
CA TRP A 413 -4.01 -5.39 8.77
C TRP A 413 -4.47 -4.65 7.53
N THR A 414 -3.97 -4.99 6.34
CA THR A 414 -4.44 -4.39 5.08
C THR A 414 -5.92 -4.67 4.84
N ALA A 415 -6.40 -5.87 5.20
CA ALA A 415 -7.81 -6.21 5.10
C ALA A 415 -8.66 -5.55 6.20
N MET A 416 -8.15 -5.48 7.44
CA MET A 416 -8.91 -5.02 8.60
C MET A 416 -8.90 -3.49 8.81
N SER A 417 -7.77 -2.83 8.56
CA SER A 417 -7.55 -1.40 8.81
C SER A 417 -8.62 -0.50 8.16
N PRO A 418 -9.04 -0.71 6.90
CA PRO A 418 -10.09 0.08 6.28
C PRO A 418 -11.46 0.04 6.98
N ILE A 419 -11.69 -0.92 7.88
CA ILE A 419 -12.93 -1.05 8.65
C ILE A 419 -12.69 -0.64 10.10
N ALA A 420 -11.69 -1.26 10.73
CA ALA A 420 -11.38 -1.06 12.13
C ALA A 420 -10.92 0.38 12.41
N THR A 421 -10.07 0.95 11.57
CA THR A 421 -9.52 2.30 11.78
C THR A 421 -10.61 3.38 11.69
N PRO A 422 -11.42 3.48 10.61
CA PRO A 422 -12.55 4.42 10.56
C PRO A 422 -13.54 4.25 11.71
N MET A 423 -13.91 3.01 12.03
CA MET A 423 -14.85 2.71 13.11
C MET A 423 -14.35 3.26 14.45
N MET A 424 -13.08 3.02 14.77
CA MET A 424 -12.48 3.49 16.01
C MET A 424 -12.36 5.02 16.04
N MET A 425 -11.99 5.65 14.91
CA MET A 425 -11.98 7.12 14.79
C MET A 425 -13.34 7.75 15.06
N LEU A 426 -14.42 7.16 14.55
CA LEU A 426 -15.79 7.62 14.80
C LEU A 426 -16.21 7.46 16.27
N LEU A 427 -15.62 6.51 16.98
CA LEU A 427 -15.81 6.29 18.42
C LEU A 427 -14.85 7.11 19.29
N GLY A 428 -14.10 8.05 18.70
CA GLY A 428 -13.20 8.93 19.42
C GLY A 428 -11.85 8.32 19.77
N VAL A 429 -11.42 7.28 19.06
CA VAL A 429 -10.12 6.60 19.27
C VAL A 429 -9.17 6.90 18.13
N SER A 430 -7.90 7.16 18.44
CA SER A 430 -6.90 7.46 17.42
C SER A 430 -6.58 6.27 16.52
N PRO A 431 -6.23 6.53 15.25
CA PRO A 431 -5.67 5.50 14.38
C PRO A 431 -4.47 4.81 15.03
N GLU A 432 -3.58 5.57 15.68
CA GLU A 432 -2.41 5.03 16.38
C GLU A 432 -2.79 4.03 17.47
N MET A 433 -3.76 4.34 18.35
CA MET A 433 -4.18 3.41 19.40
C MET A 433 -4.83 2.15 18.81
N THR A 434 -5.61 2.32 17.74
CA THR A 434 -6.24 1.21 17.01
C THR A 434 -5.19 0.24 16.47
N THR A 435 -4.13 0.78 15.88
CA THR A 435 -2.97 0.03 15.39
C THR A 435 -2.21 -0.65 16.53
N ALA A 436 -2.02 0.03 17.66
CA ALA A 436 -1.34 -0.54 18.82
C ALA A 436 -2.08 -1.78 19.36
N ALA A 437 -3.41 -1.72 19.47
CA ALA A 437 -4.23 -2.85 19.89
C ALA A 437 -4.15 -4.02 18.90
N TYR A 438 -4.20 -3.73 17.60
CA TYR A 438 -4.04 -4.73 16.55
C TYR A 438 -2.69 -5.46 16.64
N ARG A 439 -1.60 -4.71 16.73
CA ARG A 439 -0.21 -5.23 16.78
C ARG A 439 0.02 -6.14 17.97
N LEU A 440 -0.58 -5.79 19.11
CA LEU A 440 -0.52 -6.62 20.30
C LEU A 440 -1.09 -8.02 20.01
N GLY A 441 -2.29 -8.08 19.43
CA GLY A 441 -2.93 -9.34 19.08
C GLY A 441 -2.12 -10.18 18.09
N ASP A 442 -1.63 -9.53 17.04
CA ASP A 442 -0.97 -10.10 15.87
C ASP A 442 0.31 -10.92 16.17
N THR A 443 0.85 -10.83 17.38
CA THR A 443 2.20 -11.36 17.67
C THR A 443 2.21 -12.44 18.73
N VAL A 444 1.20 -12.49 19.58
CA VAL A 444 1.23 -13.37 20.76
C VAL A 444 0.97 -14.82 20.38
N THR A 445 0.03 -15.05 19.47
CA THR A 445 -0.32 -16.41 18.99
C THR A 445 0.69 -16.96 17.99
N ASN A 446 1.56 -16.12 17.41
CA ASN A 446 2.70 -16.57 16.61
C ASN A 446 3.68 -17.45 17.38
N LEU A 447 3.68 -17.40 18.72
CA LEU A 447 4.47 -18.28 19.59
C LEU A 447 4.00 -19.73 19.61
N ILE A 448 2.73 -19.96 19.27
CA ILE A 448 2.05 -21.25 19.39
C ILE A 448 1.46 -21.74 18.07
N SER A 449 1.54 -20.94 17.01
CA SER A 449 1.06 -21.30 15.69
C SER A 449 2.08 -22.20 14.98
N PRO A 450 1.73 -23.45 14.63
CA PRO A 450 2.59 -24.30 13.81
C PRO A 450 2.71 -23.78 12.37
N LEU A 451 1.84 -22.84 11.97
CA LEU A 451 1.89 -22.17 10.66
C LEU A 451 2.94 -21.06 10.62
N ASN A 452 3.46 -20.65 11.78
CA ASN A 452 4.58 -19.73 11.83
C ASN A 452 5.86 -20.47 11.41
N PRO A 453 6.52 -20.09 10.30
CA PRO A 453 7.74 -20.76 9.84
C PRO A 453 8.88 -20.66 10.87
N TYR A 454 8.91 -19.61 11.70
CA TYR A 454 9.92 -19.45 12.75
C TYR A 454 9.71 -20.36 13.95
N PHE A 455 8.48 -20.77 14.22
CA PHE A 455 8.19 -21.76 15.25
C PHE A 455 8.83 -23.11 14.88
N VAL A 456 8.65 -23.54 13.62
CA VAL A 456 9.23 -24.78 13.10
C VAL A 456 10.77 -24.71 12.99
N LEU A 457 11.30 -23.55 12.60
CA LEU A 457 12.74 -23.32 12.59
C LEU A 457 13.34 -23.47 14.00
N THR A 458 12.70 -22.86 15.00
CA THR A 458 13.10 -22.96 16.41
C THR A 458 13.06 -24.40 16.89
N PHE A 459 12.03 -25.16 16.50
CA PHE A 459 11.95 -26.60 16.74
C PHE A 459 13.15 -27.35 16.14
N THR A 460 13.53 -27.03 14.90
CA THR A 460 14.69 -27.63 14.23
C THR A 460 15.99 -27.34 14.98
N PHE A 461 16.17 -26.13 15.51
CA PHE A 461 17.31 -25.79 16.36
C PHE A 461 17.29 -26.53 17.69
N ALA A 462 16.12 -26.70 18.30
CA ALA A 462 15.97 -27.44 19.55
C ALA A 462 16.42 -28.90 19.41
N ARG A 463 16.12 -29.54 18.27
CA ARG A 463 16.57 -30.91 17.98
C ARG A 463 18.08 -31.10 17.93
N ARG A 464 18.85 -30.04 17.68
CA ARG A 464 20.33 -30.09 17.72
C ARG A 464 20.87 -30.31 19.14
N TRP A 465 20.12 -29.84 20.15
CA TRP A 465 20.49 -29.95 21.56
C TRP A 465 19.77 -31.09 22.28
N ALA A 466 18.57 -31.43 21.82
CA ALA A 466 17.75 -32.51 22.36
C ALA A 466 17.15 -33.32 21.18
N PRO A 467 17.80 -34.40 20.73
CA PRO A 467 17.36 -35.18 19.56
C PRO A 467 15.93 -35.73 19.66
N ASP A 468 15.51 -36.09 20.88
CA ASP A 468 14.18 -36.59 21.20
C ASP A 468 13.10 -35.48 21.29
N PHE A 469 13.49 -34.21 21.11
CA PHE A 469 12.57 -33.07 21.18
C PHE A 469 11.58 -33.09 20.02
N ARG A 470 10.31 -32.89 20.34
CA ARG A 470 9.18 -32.94 19.40
C ARG A 470 8.43 -31.61 19.34
N LEU A 471 7.56 -31.44 18.35
CA LEU A 471 6.84 -30.19 18.11
C LEU A 471 5.93 -29.82 19.29
N GLY A 472 5.24 -30.80 19.89
CA GLY A 472 4.41 -30.60 21.08
C GLY A 472 5.21 -30.18 22.31
N SER A 473 6.47 -30.60 22.42
CA SER A 473 7.38 -30.14 23.48
C SER A 473 7.70 -28.65 23.32
N LEU A 474 7.88 -28.15 22.10
CA LEU A 474 8.04 -26.71 21.87
C LEU A 474 6.76 -25.95 22.23
N LEU A 475 5.61 -26.44 21.75
CA LEU A 475 4.30 -25.85 22.03
C LEU A 475 4.02 -25.76 23.53
N ALA A 476 4.33 -26.81 24.30
CA ALA A 476 4.15 -26.82 25.74
C ALA A 476 5.06 -25.84 26.48
N LEU A 477 6.22 -25.50 25.92
CA LEU A 477 7.13 -24.49 26.47
C LEU A 477 6.73 -23.06 26.08
N THR A 478 6.21 -22.84 24.88
CA THR A 478 5.82 -21.49 24.41
C THR A 478 4.41 -21.10 24.83
N LEU A 479 3.50 -22.05 25.07
CA LEU A 479 2.12 -21.77 25.45
C LEU A 479 1.97 -20.96 26.75
N PRO A 480 2.69 -21.24 27.85
CA PRO A 480 2.61 -20.41 29.05
C PRO A 480 3.03 -18.95 28.81
N LEU A 481 4.04 -18.74 27.96
CA LEU A 481 4.50 -17.41 27.57
C LEU A 481 3.44 -16.69 26.73
N ALA A 482 2.90 -17.37 25.71
CA ALA A 482 1.84 -16.83 24.88
C ALA A 482 0.61 -16.44 25.70
N ALA A 483 0.17 -17.30 26.62
CA ALA A 483 -0.96 -16.99 27.51
C ALA A 483 -0.67 -15.78 28.41
N ALA A 484 0.53 -15.70 28.99
CA ALA A 484 0.92 -14.57 29.84
C ALA A 484 0.98 -13.26 29.04
N PHE A 485 1.59 -13.26 27.85
CA PHE A 485 1.66 -12.09 26.98
C PHE A 485 0.29 -11.67 26.46
N TYR A 486 -0.59 -12.63 26.17
CA TYR A 486 -1.95 -12.35 25.71
C TYR A 486 -2.75 -11.64 26.81
N LEU A 487 -2.80 -12.23 28.01
CA LEU A 487 -3.52 -11.66 29.15
C LEU A 487 -2.92 -10.32 29.58
N GLY A 488 -1.59 -10.26 29.71
CA GLY A 488 -0.89 -9.03 30.08
C GLY A 488 -1.06 -7.92 29.05
N GLY A 489 -0.98 -8.27 27.76
CA GLY A 489 -1.20 -7.34 26.67
C GLY A 489 -2.63 -6.81 26.62
N VAL A 490 -3.63 -7.70 26.69
CA VAL A 490 -5.04 -7.32 26.71
C VAL A 490 -5.34 -6.38 27.89
N ALA A 491 -4.82 -6.70 29.07
CA ALA A 491 -4.93 -5.84 30.25
C ALA A 491 -4.21 -4.50 30.06
N LEU A 492 -3.02 -4.49 29.45
CA LEU A 492 -2.27 -3.28 29.14
C LEU A 492 -3.04 -2.38 28.17
N THR A 493 -3.61 -2.93 27.10
CA THR A 493 -4.45 -2.19 26.14
C THR A 493 -5.65 -1.57 26.85
N ALA A 494 -6.36 -2.32 27.68
CA ALA A 494 -7.50 -1.80 28.44
C ALA A 494 -7.09 -0.68 29.40
N ALA A 495 -5.99 -0.86 30.14
CA ALA A 495 -5.47 0.15 31.06
C ALA A 495 -4.99 1.41 30.34
N TRP A 496 -4.32 1.27 29.20
CA TRP A 496 -3.81 2.40 28.41
C TRP A 496 -4.95 3.30 27.93
N VAL A 497 -6.06 2.67 27.51
CA VAL A 497 -7.26 3.37 27.08
C VAL A 497 -7.96 4.04 28.26
N ALA A 498 -8.14 3.31 29.36
CA ALA A 498 -8.81 3.84 30.55
C ALA A 498 -8.06 5.02 31.21
N LEU A 499 -6.74 5.04 31.10
CA LEU A 499 -5.88 6.08 31.66
C LEU A 499 -5.52 7.19 30.65
N GLU A 500 -6.00 7.09 29.41
CA GLU A 500 -5.71 8.01 28.31
C GLU A 500 -4.21 8.34 28.12
N ILE A 501 -3.33 7.34 28.35
CA ILE A 501 -1.89 7.55 28.26
C ILE A 501 -1.50 7.78 26.78
N PRO A 502 -0.71 8.80 26.43
CA PRO A 502 -0.25 9.02 25.06
C PRO A 502 0.38 7.76 24.45
N VAL A 503 -0.02 7.40 23.24
CA VAL A 503 0.41 6.17 22.56
C VAL A 503 1.84 6.31 22.01
N GLY A 504 2.22 7.55 21.66
CA GLY A 504 3.54 7.92 21.17
C GLY A 504 3.75 9.43 21.16
N PRO A 505 4.94 9.92 20.79
CA PRO A 505 5.18 11.35 20.61
C PRO A 505 4.17 11.95 19.62
N GLY A 506 3.37 12.91 20.08
CA GLY A 506 2.34 13.55 19.24
C GLY A 506 1.12 12.68 18.92
N ALA A 507 0.93 11.54 19.60
CA ALA A 507 -0.22 10.66 19.41
C ALA A 507 -0.93 10.37 20.74
N SER A 508 -2.22 10.73 20.84
CA SER A 508 -3.09 10.47 21.99
C SER A 508 -3.93 9.20 21.78
N VAL A 509 -4.52 8.68 22.86
CA VAL A 509 -5.56 7.62 22.77
C VAL A 509 -6.85 8.21 22.19
N ALA A 510 -7.32 9.30 22.80
CA ALA A 510 -8.50 10.00 22.34
C ALA A 510 -8.21 10.69 21.01
N TYR A 511 -9.17 10.63 20.10
CA TYR A 511 -9.13 11.29 18.81
C TYR A 511 -10.40 12.09 18.64
N HIS A 512 -10.21 13.40 18.52
CA HIS A 512 -11.30 14.28 18.18
C HIS A 512 -11.28 14.41 16.67
N LEU A 513 -12.32 13.92 16.01
CA LEU A 513 -12.54 14.22 14.60
C LEU A 513 -12.40 15.72 14.44
N PRO A 514 -11.64 16.21 13.44
CA PRO A 514 -11.57 17.63 13.17
C PRO A 514 -13.01 18.12 13.00
N THR A 515 -13.51 18.89 13.97
CA THR A 515 -14.74 19.64 13.75
C THR A 515 -14.45 20.47 12.51
N ALA A 516 -15.27 20.32 11.46
CA ALA A 516 -15.24 21.27 10.35
C ALA A 516 -15.14 22.66 10.99
N PRO A 517 -14.14 23.49 10.63
CA PRO A 517 -13.64 24.52 11.51
C PRO A 517 -14.61 25.71 11.60
N TYR A 518 -15.82 25.54 12.12
CA TYR A 518 -16.80 26.62 12.24
C TYR A 518 -16.33 27.69 13.24
N ASP A 519 -15.59 27.31 14.29
CA ASP A 519 -15.17 28.28 15.33
C ASP A 519 -13.88 29.03 15.01
N ARG A 520 -12.94 28.45 14.25
CA ARG A 520 -11.84 29.23 13.65
C ARG A 520 -12.27 29.97 12.39
N LEU A 521 -13.37 29.56 11.76
CA LEU A 521 -13.99 30.30 10.67
C LEU A 521 -14.85 31.46 11.17
N ALA A 522 -15.30 31.55 12.43
CA ALA A 522 -16.10 32.70 12.88
C ALA A 522 -15.36 34.06 12.76
N HIS A 523 -14.04 34.08 12.94
CA HIS A 523 -13.20 35.26 12.70
C HIS A 523 -12.72 35.41 11.23
N LEU A 524 -12.85 34.36 10.40
CA LEU A 524 -12.64 34.40 8.94
C LEU A 524 -13.96 34.60 8.15
N LEU A 525 -15.11 34.50 8.82
CA LEU A 525 -16.48 34.74 8.36
C LEU A 525 -16.99 36.11 8.83
N ALA A 526 -16.33 36.75 9.80
CA ALA A 526 -16.23 38.20 9.74
C ALA A 526 -15.45 38.51 8.45
N PRO A 527 -16.03 39.22 7.47
CA PRO A 527 -15.44 39.33 6.16
C PRO A 527 -14.02 39.89 6.28
N PRO A 528 -12.97 39.14 5.91
CA PRO A 528 -11.68 39.74 5.67
C PRO A 528 -11.92 40.71 4.53
N CYS A 529 -11.72 41.99 4.79
CA CYS A 529 -11.62 42.99 3.74
C CYS A 529 -10.63 42.44 2.72
N ALA A 530 -11.15 42.05 1.55
CA ALA A 530 -10.40 41.36 0.53
C ALA A 530 -9.11 42.13 0.24
N PRO A 531 -7.97 41.46 -0.05
CA PRO A 531 -6.91 42.13 -0.76
C PRO A 531 -7.56 42.69 -2.02
N ARG A 532 -7.53 44.02 -2.13
CA ARG A 532 -8.03 44.76 -3.29
C ARG A 532 -7.59 43.97 -4.52
N PRO A 533 -8.51 43.46 -5.36
CA PRO A 533 -8.09 43.01 -6.66
C PRO A 533 -7.32 44.20 -7.25
N ALA A 534 -6.10 43.95 -7.73
CA ALA A 534 -5.49 44.88 -8.67
C ALA A 534 -6.60 45.17 -9.68
N ALA A 535 -7.02 46.44 -9.72
CA ALA A 535 -8.15 46.89 -10.49
C ALA A 535 -7.83 46.68 -11.98
N ARG A 536 -7.95 45.45 -12.46
CA ARG A 536 -8.51 45.22 -13.76
C ARG A 536 -9.98 45.51 -13.56
N SER A 537 -10.32 46.76 -13.86
CA SER A 537 -11.68 47.17 -14.17
C SER A 537 -12.38 46.01 -14.87
N SER A 538 -13.30 45.36 -14.17
CA SER A 538 -14.46 44.76 -14.81
C SER A 538 -14.98 45.82 -15.79
N PRO A 539 -15.13 45.54 -17.09
CA PRO A 539 -15.79 46.47 -17.98
C PRO A 539 -17.20 46.67 -17.42
N LYS A 540 -17.40 47.78 -16.70
CA LYS A 540 -18.71 48.33 -16.41
C LYS A 540 -19.24 48.76 -17.77
N GLY A 541 -20.04 47.90 -18.41
CA GLY A 541 -20.61 48.24 -19.70
C GLY A 541 -21.17 47.10 -20.56
N GLU A 542 -21.11 45.83 -20.17
CA GLU A 542 -21.85 44.79 -20.90
C GLU A 542 -23.14 44.47 -20.13
N ALA A 543 -24.27 44.90 -20.69
CA ALA A 543 -25.56 44.33 -20.35
C ALA A 543 -25.43 42.80 -20.39
N ALA A 544 -25.92 42.10 -19.36
CA ALA A 544 -25.89 40.63 -19.35
C ALA A 544 -26.58 40.13 -20.63
N MET A 545 -25.77 39.67 -21.58
CA MET A 545 -26.23 39.19 -22.88
C MET A 545 -27.19 38.03 -22.64
N ASP A 546 -28.42 38.13 -23.13
CA ASP A 546 -29.32 36.99 -23.14
C ASP A 546 -28.88 36.04 -24.27
N PRO A 547 -28.31 34.86 -23.95
CA PRO A 547 -27.71 33.99 -24.96
C PRO A 547 -28.71 33.44 -25.98
N PHE A 548 -30.01 33.52 -25.68
CA PHE A 548 -31.08 33.07 -26.57
C PHE A 548 -31.58 34.17 -27.52
N ALA A 549 -31.28 35.43 -27.24
CA ALA A 549 -31.58 36.57 -28.10
C ALA A 549 -30.32 37.12 -28.82
N HIS A 550 -29.14 36.65 -28.44
CA HIS A 550 -27.88 37.02 -29.08
C HIS A 550 -27.76 36.37 -30.46
N ALA A 551 -27.35 37.18 -31.45
CA ALA A 551 -27.06 36.71 -32.80
C ALA A 551 -25.64 36.15 -32.84
N TRP A 552 -25.51 34.84 -32.62
CA TRP A 552 -24.25 34.11 -32.76
C TRP A 552 -23.91 33.91 -34.25
N GLU A 553 -22.63 34.04 -34.59
CA GLU A 553 -22.16 33.88 -35.98
C GLU A 553 -21.89 32.41 -36.31
N HIS A 554 -21.38 31.64 -35.36
CA HIS A 554 -20.96 30.25 -35.56
C HIS A 554 -21.75 29.24 -34.72
N LEU A 555 -22.74 29.69 -33.94
CA LEU A 555 -23.66 28.86 -33.18
C LEU A 555 -25.11 29.11 -33.60
N SER A 556 -25.94 28.07 -33.52
CA SER A 556 -27.39 28.20 -33.52
C SER A 556 -27.90 27.78 -32.16
N VAL A 557 -28.56 28.69 -31.45
CA VAL A 557 -29.02 28.48 -30.08
C VAL A 557 -30.54 28.52 -30.03
N ARG A 558 -31.16 27.48 -29.47
CA ARG A 558 -32.59 27.40 -29.23
C ARG A 558 -32.86 27.06 -27.78
N ARG A 559 -33.98 27.54 -27.25
CA ARG A 559 -34.47 27.16 -25.92
C ARG A 559 -35.84 26.51 -26.02
N GLU A 560 -35.99 25.38 -25.34
CA GLU A 560 -37.27 24.70 -25.13
C GLU A 560 -37.49 24.48 -23.64
N GLY A 561 -38.33 25.30 -23.01
CA GLY A 561 -38.57 25.24 -21.56
C GLY A 561 -37.28 25.42 -20.76
N ALA A 562 -36.88 24.38 -20.03
CA ALA A 562 -35.66 24.34 -19.21
C ALA A 562 -34.45 23.72 -19.93
N VAL A 563 -34.53 23.47 -21.24
CA VAL A 563 -33.45 22.87 -22.03
C VAL A 563 -32.94 23.89 -23.05
N ALA A 564 -31.62 24.07 -23.11
CA ALA A 564 -30.95 24.84 -24.15
C ALA A 564 -30.32 23.89 -25.17
N GLU A 565 -30.52 24.14 -26.46
CA GLU A 565 -29.90 23.42 -27.56
C GLU A 565 -28.94 24.33 -28.29
N VAL A 566 -27.71 23.86 -28.50
CA VAL A 566 -26.61 24.60 -29.12
C VAL A 566 -26.07 23.75 -30.25
N ALA A 567 -26.25 24.22 -31.49
CA ALA A 567 -25.72 23.57 -32.67
C ALA A 567 -24.52 24.34 -33.22
N LEU A 568 -23.42 23.64 -33.51
CA LEU A 568 -22.28 24.19 -34.23
C LEU A 568 -22.68 24.52 -35.68
N SER A 569 -22.43 25.75 -36.12
CA SER A 569 -22.91 26.31 -37.39
C SER A 569 -21.76 26.89 -38.24
N ARG A 570 -20.77 26.05 -38.58
CA ARG A 570 -19.72 26.34 -39.58
C ARG A 570 -19.69 25.27 -40.68
N PRO A 571 -20.76 25.11 -41.48
CA PRO A 571 -20.87 24.00 -42.44
C PRO A 571 -19.77 24.02 -43.51
N ALA A 572 -19.32 25.20 -43.94
CA ALA A 572 -18.24 25.36 -44.92
C ALA A 572 -16.91 24.71 -44.48
N ALA A 573 -16.68 24.63 -43.16
CA ALA A 573 -15.49 24.02 -42.55
C ALA A 573 -15.83 22.73 -41.78
N ARG A 574 -17.03 22.16 -41.99
CA ARG A 574 -17.53 20.99 -41.26
C ARG A 574 -17.38 21.11 -39.73
N ASN A 575 -17.74 22.29 -39.21
CA ASN A 575 -17.64 22.62 -37.78
C ASN A 575 -16.23 22.48 -37.20
N ALA A 576 -15.17 22.66 -38.00
CA ALA A 576 -13.83 22.82 -37.45
C ALA A 576 -13.80 24.00 -36.45
N LEU A 577 -13.01 23.89 -35.38
CA LEU A 577 -12.94 24.84 -34.29
C LEU A 577 -11.85 25.89 -34.58
N ASN A 578 -12.24 27.05 -35.08
CA ASN A 578 -11.38 28.23 -35.15
C ASN A 578 -11.50 29.04 -33.85
N THR A 579 -10.65 30.07 -33.67
CA THR A 579 -10.66 30.91 -32.47
C THR A 579 -12.02 31.55 -32.20
N ALA A 580 -12.67 32.11 -33.22
CA ALA A 580 -13.98 32.76 -33.06
C ALA A 580 -15.06 31.81 -32.54
N LEU A 581 -15.16 30.59 -33.09
CA LEU A 581 -16.13 29.59 -32.60
C LEU A 581 -15.80 29.15 -31.17
N MET A 582 -14.52 28.97 -30.82
CA MET A 582 -14.12 28.63 -29.45
C MET A 582 -14.49 29.75 -28.46
N GLU A 583 -14.31 31.01 -28.85
CA GLU A 583 -14.70 32.18 -28.06
C GLU A 583 -16.23 32.28 -27.90
N GLU A 584 -17.01 32.05 -28.97
CA GLU A 584 -18.48 32.00 -28.89
C GLU A 584 -18.97 30.87 -27.98
N LEU A 585 -18.43 29.66 -28.11
CA LEU A 585 -18.74 28.53 -27.24
C LEU A 585 -18.41 28.83 -25.77
N THR A 586 -17.28 29.52 -25.53
CA THR A 586 -16.87 29.96 -24.19
C THR A 586 -17.82 31.01 -23.63
N ALA A 587 -18.19 32.01 -24.43
CA ALA A 587 -19.11 33.07 -24.03
C ALA A 587 -20.50 32.50 -23.72
N PHE A 588 -21.02 31.62 -24.57
CA PHE A 588 -22.28 30.91 -24.33
C PHE A 588 -22.22 30.14 -23.01
N ALA A 589 -21.22 29.27 -22.82
CA ALA A 589 -21.09 28.47 -21.60
C ALA A 589 -21.02 29.32 -20.34
N ARG A 590 -20.25 30.42 -20.36
CA ARG A 590 -20.16 31.38 -19.23
C ARG A 590 -21.50 32.08 -18.96
N SER A 591 -22.27 32.41 -19.99
CA SER A 591 -23.58 33.07 -19.85
C SER A 591 -24.65 32.15 -19.23
N VAL A 592 -24.55 30.83 -19.43
CA VAL A 592 -25.50 29.85 -18.88
C VAL A 592 -25.01 29.14 -17.62
N ARG A 593 -23.74 29.32 -17.24
CA ARG A 593 -23.05 28.57 -16.17
C ARG A 593 -23.89 28.39 -14.90
N ARG A 594 -24.44 29.48 -14.36
CA ARG A 594 -25.18 29.53 -13.09
C ARG A 594 -26.68 29.81 -13.27
N ARG A 595 -27.19 29.67 -14.50
CA ARG A 595 -28.61 29.91 -14.78
C ARG A 595 -29.45 28.84 -14.10
N SER A 596 -30.27 29.24 -13.12
CA SER A 596 -31.13 28.32 -12.37
C SER A 596 -32.36 27.86 -13.15
N ASP A 597 -32.67 28.52 -14.27
CA ASP A 597 -33.83 28.23 -15.13
C ASP A 597 -33.55 27.16 -16.20
N LEU A 598 -32.34 26.60 -16.24
CA LEU A 598 -31.95 25.50 -17.12
C LEU A 598 -31.72 24.22 -16.32
N THR A 599 -32.17 23.08 -16.85
CA THR A 599 -31.87 21.76 -16.28
C THR A 599 -30.82 21.03 -17.10
N ALA A 600 -30.84 21.22 -18.42
CA ALA A 600 -29.87 20.62 -19.33
C ALA A 600 -29.48 21.56 -20.49
N VAL A 601 -28.28 21.33 -21.03
CA VAL A 601 -27.74 21.98 -22.23
C VAL A 601 -27.32 20.88 -23.20
N ILE A 602 -27.90 20.84 -24.40
CA ILE A 602 -27.55 19.88 -25.45
C ILE A 602 -26.63 20.58 -26.46
N LEU A 603 -25.44 20.02 -26.68
CA LEU A 603 -24.52 20.42 -27.73
C LEU A 603 -24.60 19.43 -28.91
N THR A 604 -24.74 19.93 -30.12
CA THR A 604 -24.84 19.10 -31.34
C THR A 604 -24.08 19.73 -32.51
N GLY A 605 -23.79 18.93 -33.53
CA GLY A 605 -23.33 19.41 -34.83
C GLY A 605 -24.42 19.40 -35.88
N ALA A 606 -24.02 19.18 -37.14
CA ALA A 606 -24.93 18.99 -38.26
C ALA A 606 -25.44 17.54 -38.33
N ASP A 607 -26.46 17.29 -39.15
CA ASP A 607 -27.12 15.98 -39.28
C ASP A 607 -26.19 14.83 -39.71
N SER A 608 -25.01 15.14 -40.28
CA SER A 608 -24.06 14.15 -40.80
C SER A 608 -22.66 14.24 -40.21
N TYR A 609 -22.40 15.18 -39.30
CA TYR A 609 -21.12 15.33 -38.62
C TYR A 609 -21.22 16.24 -37.40
N PHE A 610 -20.44 15.94 -36.37
CA PHE A 610 -20.30 16.82 -35.21
C PHE A 610 -19.28 17.93 -35.48
N SER A 611 -18.00 17.57 -35.64
CA SER A 611 -16.90 18.51 -35.86
C SER A 611 -15.66 17.83 -36.43
N ALA A 612 -14.98 18.51 -37.37
CA ALA A 612 -13.71 18.07 -37.95
C ALA A 612 -12.47 18.35 -37.06
N GLY A 613 -12.64 18.89 -35.85
CA GLY A 613 -11.55 19.21 -34.93
C GLY A 613 -11.00 20.62 -35.07
N ALA A 614 -9.78 20.89 -34.60
CA ALA A 614 -9.20 22.23 -34.63
C ALA A 614 -8.92 22.70 -36.08
N ASP A 615 -9.24 23.95 -36.38
CA ASP A 615 -9.09 24.53 -37.72
C ASP A 615 -7.64 24.96 -37.99
N LEU A 616 -6.82 24.02 -38.46
CA LEU A 616 -5.39 24.23 -38.76
C LEU A 616 -5.14 25.27 -39.86
N ALA A 617 -6.13 25.55 -40.72
CA ALA A 617 -6.01 26.52 -41.82
C ALA A 617 -6.32 27.97 -41.38
N SER A 618 -6.86 28.17 -40.17
CA SER A 618 -7.29 29.48 -39.66
C SER A 618 -6.17 30.32 -39.01
N GLN A 619 -4.92 29.85 -39.04
CA GLN A 619 -3.76 30.59 -38.52
C GLN A 619 -3.30 31.66 -39.52
N GLY A 620 -4.04 32.76 -39.58
CA GLY A 620 -3.68 33.92 -40.41
C GLY A 620 -2.37 34.58 -39.97
N GLU A 621 -1.65 35.15 -40.95
CA GLU A 621 -0.45 35.95 -40.74
C GLU A 621 -0.74 37.15 -39.81
N ARG A 622 -0.35 37.03 -38.54
CA ARG A 622 -0.25 38.15 -37.61
C ARG A 622 1.23 38.43 -37.32
N SER A 623 1.55 39.72 -37.19
CA SER A 623 2.87 40.28 -36.84
C SER A 623 3.61 39.44 -35.81
N ARG A 624 4.91 39.18 -36.02
CA ARG A 624 5.79 38.36 -35.15
C ARG A 624 5.41 38.47 -33.65
N PRO A 625 4.56 37.57 -33.12
CA PRO A 625 4.07 37.70 -31.77
C PRO A 625 5.20 37.36 -30.79
N THR A 626 5.16 37.99 -29.62
CA THR A 626 6.02 37.61 -28.50
C THR A 626 5.71 36.17 -28.07
N LEU A 627 6.66 35.54 -27.37
CA LEU A 627 6.42 34.21 -26.78
C LEU A 627 5.23 34.21 -25.81
N LEU A 628 5.00 35.32 -25.10
CA LEU A 628 3.87 35.47 -24.19
C LEU A 628 2.54 35.51 -24.96
N GLU A 629 2.44 36.32 -26.01
CA GLU A 629 1.24 36.39 -26.86
C GLU A 629 0.93 35.06 -27.54
N THR A 630 1.97 34.32 -27.97
CA THR A 630 1.82 32.99 -28.54
C THR A 630 1.26 31.99 -27.52
N ARG A 631 1.71 32.10 -26.27
CA ARG A 631 1.28 31.24 -25.16
C ARG A 631 -0.14 31.52 -24.69
N GLU A 632 -0.59 32.77 -24.79
CA GLU A 632 -1.99 33.14 -24.55
C GLU A 632 -2.91 32.74 -25.71
N ALA A 633 -2.46 32.87 -26.96
CA ALA A 633 -3.29 32.57 -28.14
C ALA A 633 -3.78 31.10 -28.21
N VAL A 634 -3.04 30.16 -27.61
CA VAL A 634 -3.41 28.73 -27.60
C VAL A 634 -4.40 28.35 -26.48
N MET A 635 -4.81 29.31 -25.64
CA MET A 635 -5.71 29.06 -24.51
C MET A 635 -7.20 29.00 -24.90
N ALA A 636 -7.58 29.44 -26.10
CA ALA A 636 -8.99 29.45 -26.53
C ALA A 636 -9.66 28.06 -26.42
N GLY A 637 -8.96 26.99 -26.82
CA GLY A 637 -9.47 25.61 -26.70
C GLY A 637 -9.57 25.09 -25.27
N PRO A 638 -8.50 25.17 -24.45
CA PRO A 638 -8.56 24.83 -23.03
C PRO A 638 -9.63 25.62 -22.26
N ASP A 639 -9.76 26.93 -22.51
CA ASP A 639 -10.72 27.80 -21.84
C ASP A 639 -12.15 27.46 -22.22
N MET A 640 -12.39 27.09 -23.49
CA MET A 640 -13.68 26.56 -23.95
C MET A 640 -14.05 25.27 -23.21
N CYS A 641 -13.15 24.29 -23.15
CA CYS A 641 -13.42 23.02 -22.48
C CYS A 641 -13.68 23.23 -20.98
N GLU A 642 -12.92 24.09 -20.32
CA GLU A 642 -13.13 24.47 -18.92
C GLU A 642 -14.48 25.17 -18.70
N ALA A 643 -14.87 26.08 -19.61
CA ALA A 643 -16.14 26.78 -19.51
C ALA A 643 -17.35 25.83 -19.62
N TRP A 644 -17.27 24.85 -20.52
CA TRP A 644 -18.31 23.84 -20.73
C TRP A 644 -18.43 22.84 -19.57
N GLU A 645 -17.30 22.40 -19.01
CA GLU A 645 -17.26 21.55 -17.81
C GLU A 645 -17.83 22.28 -16.57
N ALA A 646 -17.66 23.60 -16.50
CA ALA A 646 -18.11 24.42 -15.39
C ALA A 646 -19.62 24.75 -15.40
N ILE A 647 -20.38 24.39 -16.44
CA ILE A 647 -21.84 24.60 -16.51
C ILE A 647 -22.51 23.75 -15.43
N GLU A 648 -23.33 24.35 -14.56
CA GLU A 648 -24.00 23.60 -13.48
C GLU A 648 -25.16 22.74 -14.00
N ALA A 649 -25.89 23.21 -15.01
CA ALA A 649 -26.87 22.38 -15.72
C ALA A 649 -26.19 21.17 -16.38
N VAL A 650 -26.92 20.06 -16.55
CA VAL A 650 -26.35 18.84 -17.13
C VAL A 650 -26.07 19.04 -18.62
N THR A 651 -24.87 18.74 -19.08
CA THR A 651 -24.44 18.91 -20.47
C THR A 651 -24.50 17.57 -21.22
N LEU A 652 -25.27 17.55 -22.30
CA LEU A 652 -25.48 16.39 -23.17
C LEU A 652 -24.85 16.70 -24.53
N VAL A 653 -24.18 15.73 -25.15
CA VAL A 653 -23.63 15.89 -26.50
C VAL A 653 -24.28 14.90 -27.44
N ALA A 654 -24.92 15.40 -28.49
CA ALA A 654 -25.46 14.58 -29.58
C ALA A 654 -24.48 14.58 -30.75
N ILE A 655 -24.00 13.39 -31.12
CA ILE A 655 -22.94 13.20 -32.11
C ILE A 655 -23.47 12.38 -33.28
N GLU A 656 -23.57 13.03 -34.43
CA GLU A 656 -23.74 12.35 -35.73
C GLU A 656 -22.43 12.38 -36.51
N GLY A 657 -22.20 11.36 -37.35
CA GLY A 657 -21.00 11.25 -38.18
C GLY A 657 -19.68 11.36 -37.41
N PHE A 658 -18.75 12.18 -37.88
CA PHE A 658 -17.43 12.28 -37.27
C PHE A 658 -17.35 13.34 -36.16
N CYS A 659 -16.66 12.99 -35.08
CA CYS A 659 -16.20 13.92 -34.05
C CYS A 659 -14.69 13.72 -33.89
N ILE A 660 -13.90 14.75 -34.22
CA ILE A 660 -12.45 14.61 -34.41
C ILE A 660 -11.70 15.62 -33.55
N GLY A 661 -10.56 15.22 -32.97
CA GLY A 661 -9.59 16.08 -32.30
C GLY A 661 -10.19 16.99 -31.24
N GLY A 662 -10.09 18.31 -31.44
CA GLY A 662 -10.70 19.31 -30.56
C GLY A 662 -12.22 19.14 -30.36
N GLY A 663 -12.95 18.56 -31.32
CA GLY A 663 -14.36 18.19 -31.15
C GLY A 663 -14.54 17.09 -30.10
N CYS A 664 -13.66 16.09 -30.08
CA CYS A 664 -13.63 15.07 -29.03
C CYS A 664 -13.30 15.69 -27.67
N ALA A 665 -12.33 16.61 -27.63
CA ALA A 665 -11.94 17.30 -26.39
C ALA A 665 -13.11 18.07 -25.76
N LEU A 666 -13.92 18.75 -26.59
CA LEU A 666 -15.15 19.41 -26.15
C LEU A 666 -16.22 18.40 -25.72
N ALA A 667 -16.40 17.31 -26.47
CA ALA A 667 -17.40 16.28 -26.16
C ALA A 667 -17.14 15.58 -24.81
N VAL A 668 -15.86 15.31 -24.48
CA VAL A 668 -15.48 14.71 -23.18
C VAL A 668 -15.45 15.72 -22.03
N ALA A 669 -15.57 17.02 -22.30
CA ALA A 669 -15.76 18.05 -21.27
C ALA A 669 -17.24 18.16 -20.81
N CYS A 670 -18.16 17.53 -21.54
CA CYS A 670 -19.58 17.46 -21.18
C CYS A 670 -19.90 16.21 -20.36
N ASP A 671 -21.06 16.16 -19.72
CA ASP A 671 -21.41 15.07 -18.79
C ASP A 671 -21.72 13.76 -19.53
N PHE A 672 -22.57 13.80 -20.57
CA PHE A 672 -23.01 12.61 -21.30
C PHE A 672 -22.90 12.77 -22.81
N ARG A 673 -22.61 11.68 -23.52
CA ARG A 673 -22.49 11.63 -24.98
C ARG A 673 -23.43 10.58 -25.56
N ILE A 674 -24.21 10.99 -26.55
CA ILE A 674 -25.14 10.16 -27.31
C ILE A 674 -24.68 10.15 -28.76
N MET A 675 -24.45 8.97 -29.31
CA MET A 675 -23.86 8.78 -30.65
C MET A 675 -24.86 8.13 -31.60
N GLY A 676 -25.00 8.63 -32.82
CA GLY A 676 -25.78 7.97 -33.86
C GLY A 676 -25.04 6.76 -34.45
N GLU A 677 -25.75 5.73 -34.88
CA GLU A 677 -25.16 4.61 -35.61
C GLU A 677 -24.36 5.10 -36.83
N GLY A 678 -23.13 4.60 -36.99
CA GLY A 678 -22.21 5.06 -38.04
C GLY A 678 -21.36 6.28 -37.66
N SER A 679 -21.57 6.88 -36.49
CA SER A 679 -20.67 7.90 -35.96
C SER A 679 -19.38 7.31 -35.38
N TYR A 680 -18.33 8.14 -35.29
CA TYR A 680 -17.05 7.73 -34.68
C TYR A 680 -16.31 8.91 -34.03
N LEU A 681 -15.50 8.58 -33.03
CA LEU A 681 -14.54 9.48 -32.39
C LEU A 681 -13.13 9.23 -32.93
N ARG A 682 -12.31 10.27 -33.08
CA ARG A 682 -10.89 10.12 -33.48
C ARG A 682 -10.01 11.26 -32.96
N LEU A 683 -8.79 10.96 -32.54
CA LEU A 683 -7.77 11.95 -32.13
C LEU A 683 -6.54 11.89 -33.04
N PRO A 684 -6.41 12.77 -34.06
CA PRO A 684 -5.29 12.74 -34.99
C PRO A 684 -4.03 13.46 -34.47
N GLU A 685 -4.04 14.00 -33.25
CA GLU A 685 -2.98 14.85 -32.69
C GLU A 685 -1.59 14.18 -32.73
N VAL A 686 -1.45 12.99 -32.13
CA VAL A 686 -0.16 12.28 -32.09
C VAL A 686 0.32 11.88 -33.49
N PRO A 687 -0.53 11.33 -34.38
CA PRO A 687 -0.19 11.13 -35.80
C PRO A 687 0.21 12.41 -36.56
N LEU A 688 -0.21 13.59 -36.12
CA LEU A 688 0.19 14.89 -36.69
C LEU A 688 1.47 15.45 -36.06
N GLY A 689 2.10 14.75 -35.10
CA GLY A 689 3.32 15.20 -34.43
C GLY A 689 3.08 16.19 -33.29
N ILE A 690 1.88 16.25 -32.73
CA ILE A 690 1.53 17.07 -31.55
C ILE A 690 0.98 16.22 -30.41
N ASN A 691 1.18 16.64 -29.17
CA ASN A 691 0.57 15.95 -28.03
C ASN A 691 -0.93 16.25 -27.96
N MET A 692 -1.69 15.32 -27.36
CA MET A 692 -3.06 15.62 -26.94
C MET A 692 -3.05 16.71 -25.88
N SER A 693 -3.92 17.71 -26.04
CA SER A 693 -3.97 18.93 -25.22
C SER A 693 -5.40 19.23 -24.75
N TRP A 694 -5.67 20.50 -24.41
CA TRP A 694 -6.97 21.02 -23.96
C TRP A 694 -7.46 20.38 -22.65
N ARG A 695 -6.51 19.92 -21.83
CA ARG A 695 -6.75 19.29 -20.52
C ARG A 695 -7.65 18.04 -20.60
N SER A 696 -7.64 17.37 -21.75
CA SER A 696 -8.57 16.28 -22.07
C SER A 696 -8.10 14.92 -21.55
N LEU A 697 -6.79 14.69 -21.39
CA LEU A 697 -6.22 13.41 -21.00
C LEU A 697 -6.77 12.83 -19.68
N PRO A 698 -6.95 13.61 -18.59
CA PRO A 698 -7.58 13.12 -17.37
C PRO A 698 -9.02 12.65 -17.60
N ARG A 699 -9.81 13.40 -18.38
CA ARG A 699 -11.21 13.08 -18.69
C ARG A 699 -11.31 11.81 -19.52
N ILE A 700 -10.49 11.70 -20.57
CA ILE A 700 -10.39 10.50 -21.40
C ILE A 700 -10.00 9.29 -20.55
N THR A 701 -9.01 9.44 -19.67
CA THR A 701 -8.53 8.34 -18.81
C THR A 701 -9.61 7.92 -17.80
N ALA A 702 -10.37 8.86 -17.25
CA ALA A 702 -11.47 8.57 -16.33
C ALA A 702 -12.61 7.80 -17.00
N LEU A 703 -12.89 8.07 -18.28
CA LEU A 703 -13.96 7.40 -19.04
C LEU A 703 -13.62 5.97 -19.43
N VAL A 704 -12.41 5.73 -19.97
CA VAL A 704 -12.08 4.43 -20.60
C VAL A 704 -10.93 3.67 -19.95
N GLY A 705 -10.32 4.22 -18.91
CA GLY A 705 -9.13 3.67 -18.26
C GLY A 705 -7.84 3.86 -19.06
N PRO A 706 -6.67 3.61 -18.43
CA PRO A 706 -5.38 4.04 -18.97
C PRO A 706 -4.94 3.31 -20.24
N ALA A 707 -5.26 2.02 -20.40
CA ALA A 707 -4.84 1.25 -21.57
C ALA A 707 -5.61 1.68 -22.84
N ARG A 708 -6.93 1.83 -22.73
CA ARG A 708 -7.78 2.27 -23.85
C ARG A 708 -7.54 3.74 -24.17
N ALA A 709 -7.32 4.59 -23.16
CA ALA A 709 -6.94 5.98 -23.37
C ALA A 709 -5.64 6.10 -24.18
N LYS A 710 -4.59 5.35 -23.82
CA LYS A 710 -3.35 5.31 -24.62
C LYS A 710 -3.59 4.82 -26.04
N ARG A 711 -4.39 3.77 -26.22
CA ARG A 711 -4.74 3.26 -27.56
C ARG A 711 -5.44 4.31 -28.41
N PHE A 712 -6.47 4.95 -27.86
CA PHE A 712 -7.24 5.98 -28.55
C PHE A 712 -6.40 7.21 -28.92
N VAL A 713 -5.59 7.70 -27.97
CA VAL A 713 -4.81 8.94 -28.13
C VAL A 713 -3.55 8.74 -28.97
N MET A 714 -2.79 7.67 -28.75
CA MET A 714 -1.47 7.49 -29.40
C MET A 714 -1.58 7.01 -30.84
N PHE A 715 -2.51 6.10 -31.14
CA PHE A 715 -2.65 5.56 -32.49
C PHE A 715 -3.59 6.41 -33.36
N GLY A 716 -4.47 7.20 -32.74
CA GLY A 716 -5.39 8.10 -33.46
C GLY A 716 -6.31 7.38 -34.44
N GLU A 717 -6.67 6.13 -34.13
CA GLU A 717 -7.60 5.31 -34.90
C GLU A 717 -9.05 5.79 -34.71
N ALA A 718 -9.87 5.66 -35.75
CA ALA A 718 -11.30 5.91 -35.63
C ALA A 718 -11.94 4.85 -34.72
N THR A 719 -12.68 5.29 -33.71
CA THR A 719 -13.39 4.43 -32.77
C THR A 719 -14.89 4.60 -33.01
N ASP A 720 -15.55 3.55 -33.50
CA ASP A 720 -16.99 3.60 -33.85
C ASP A 720 -17.89 3.72 -32.61
N ALA A 721 -19.16 4.08 -32.83
CA ALA A 721 -20.15 4.27 -31.78
C ALA A 721 -20.34 3.04 -30.87
N ALA A 722 -20.32 1.82 -31.44
CA ALA A 722 -20.46 0.58 -30.68
C ALA A 722 -19.26 0.35 -29.74
N THR A 723 -18.05 0.59 -30.23
CA THR A 723 -16.83 0.51 -29.43
C THR A 723 -16.79 1.62 -28.38
N CYS A 724 -17.24 2.83 -28.72
CA CYS A 724 -17.34 3.93 -27.76
C CYS A 724 -18.29 3.60 -26.61
N LEU A 725 -19.44 2.99 -26.89
CA LEU A 725 -20.36 2.50 -25.86
C LEU A 725 -19.71 1.40 -25.00
N ALA A 726 -19.08 0.42 -25.63
CA ALA A 726 -18.42 -0.68 -24.92
C ALA A 726 -17.24 -0.22 -24.04
N TRP A 727 -16.58 0.88 -24.41
CA TRP A 727 -15.44 1.42 -23.66
C TRP A 727 -15.84 2.40 -22.56
N GLY A 728 -17.02 3.02 -22.65
CA GLY A 728 -17.49 4.08 -21.76
C GLY A 728 -17.29 5.51 -22.29
N PHE A 729 -16.92 5.69 -23.57
CA PHE A 729 -16.89 7.02 -24.21
C PHE A 729 -18.28 7.55 -24.57
N CYS A 730 -19.24 6.65 -24.77
CA CYS A 730 -20.61 6.97 -25.14
C CYS A 730 -21.56 6.34 -24.13
N ASP A 731 -22.64 7.04 -23.82
CA ASP A 731 -23.65 6.64 -22.84
C ASP A 731 -24.87 5.99 -23.51
N GLU A 732 -25.12 6.29 -24.79
CA GLU A 732 -26.19 5.67 -25.59
C GLU A 732 -25.87 5.74 -27.10
N VAL A 733 -26.13 4.64 -27.83
CA VAL A 733 -26.09 4.62 -29.29
C VAL A 733 -27.51 4.66 -29.84
N ALA A 734 -27.84 5.74 -30.55
CA ALA A 734 -29.13 5.91 -31.23
C ALA A 734 -29.05 5.44 -32.69
N VAL A 735 -30.20 5.19 -33.32
CA VAL A 735 -30.26 4.98 -34.78
C VAL A 735 -29.61 6.16 -35.52
N ALA A 736 -29.08 5.93 -36.72
CA ALA A 736 -28.42 6.98 -37.51
C ALA A 736 -29.35 8.20 -37.72
N GLY A 737 -28.87 9.40 -37.42
CA GLY A 737 -29.67 10.64 -37.41
C GLY A 737 -30.56 10.84 -36.18
N GLY A 738 -30.52 9.91 -35.22
CA GLY A 738 -31.34 9.91 -34.02
C GLY A 738 -30.68 10.49 -32.77
N ALA A 739 -29.39 10.84 -32.79
CA ALA A 739 -28.64 11.23 -31.59
C ALA A 739 -29.25 12.44 -30.87
N LEU A 740 -29.70 13.46 -31.62
CA LEU A 740 -30.32 14.65 -31.03
C LEU A 740 -31.68 14.34 -30.40
N ALA A 741 -32.48 13.48 -31.02
CA ALA A 741 -33.77 13.06 -30.46
C ALA A 741 -33.58 12.26 -29.16
N ALA A 742 -32.58 11.37 -29.11
CA ALA A 742 -32.20 10.64 -27.91
C ALA A 742 -31.67 11.57 -26.80
N ALA A 743 -30.83 12.55 -27.15
CA ALA A 743 -30.38 13.58 -26.19
C ALA A 743 -31.54 14.40 -25.62
N ARG A 744 -32.54 14.77 -26.43
CA ARG A 744 -33.77 15.42 -25.95
C ARG A 744 -34.55 14.53 -24.97
N ALA A 745 -34.61 13.22 -25.22
CA ALA A 745 -35.25 12.29 -24.30
C ALA A 745 -34.52 12.21 -22.95
N TRP A 746 -33.18 12.23 -22.95
CA TRP A 746 -32.38 12.35 -21.73
C TRP A 746 -32.62 13.67 -20.99
N ALA A 747 -32.65 14.79 -21.72
CA ALA A 747 -32.94 16.10 -21.15
C ALA A 747 -34.34 16.15 -20.50
N ALA A 748 -35.35 15.53 -21.12
CA ALA A 748 -36.69 15.41 -20.55
C ALA A 748 -36.70 14.58 -19.26
N ARG A 749 -35.93 13.49 -19.21
CA ARG A 749 -35.75 12.68 -17.98
C ARG A 749 -35.09 13.49 -16.87
N LEU A 750 -34.05 14.27 -17.19
CA LEU A 750 -33.36 15.15 -16.24
C LEU A 750 -34.28 16.27 -15.73
N ALA A 751 -35.10 16.84 -16.61
CA ALA A 751 -36.11 17.85 -16.24
C ALA A 751 -37.19 17.33 -15.27
N ALA A 752 -37.40 16.01 -15.20
CA ALA A 752 -38.30 15.38 -14.26
C ALA A 752 -37.67 15.10 -12.88
N LEU A 753 -36.36 15.31 -12.72
CA LEU A 753 -35.63 15.12 -11.46
C LEU A 753 -35.52 16.43 -10.66
N PRO A 754 -35.33 16.37 -9.33
CA PRO A 754 -35.11 17.57 -8.54
C PRO A 754 -33.78 18.26 -8.93
N PRO A 755 -33.79 19.53 -9.39
CA PRO A 755 -32.64 20.15 -10.04
C PRO A 755 -31.47 20.41 -9.09
N LEU A 756 -31.76 20.71 -7.82
CA LEU A 756 -30.72 20.99 -6.81
C LEU A 756 -29.82 19.76 -6.56
N PRO A 757 -30.33 18.58 -6.18
CA PRO A 757 -29.48 17.41 -5.97
C PRO A 757 -28.81 16.94 -7.26
N VAL A 758 -29.44 17.07 -8.44
CA VAL A 758 -28.77 16.75 -9.72
C VAL A 758 -27.51 17.58 -9.90
N ARG A 759 -27.59 18.90 -9.67
CA ARG A 759 -26.43 19.81 -9.77
C ARG A 759 -25.38 19.52 -8.71
N MET A 760 -25.80 19.35 -7.44
CA MET A 760 -24.87 19.02 -6.35
C MET A 760 -24.14 17.69 -6.61
N THR A 761 -24.83 16.69 -7.13
CA THR A 761 -24.22 15.41 -7.51
C THR A 761 -23.24 15.58 -8.64
N LYS A 762 -23.59 16.30 -9.72
CA LYS A 762 -22.67 16.61 -10.82
C LYS A 762 -21.40 17.30 -10.32
N GLU A 763 -21.53 18.34 -9.51
CA GLU A 763 -20.40 19.08 -8.97
C GLU A 763 -19.51 18.19 -8.08
N ALA A 764 -20.10 17.35 -7.23
CA ALA A 764 -19.36 16.43 -6.38
C ALA A 764 -18.60 15.36 -7.20
N VAL A 765 -19.22 14.80 -8.25
CA VAL A 765 -18.56 13.85 -9.16
C VAL A 765 -17.39 14.52 -9.88
N ASN A 766 -17.60 15.71 -10.44
CA ASN A 766 -16.56 16.46 -11.14
C ASN A 766 -15.39 16.80 -10.20
N ALA A 767 -15.67 17.24 -8.97
CA ALA A 767 -14.65 17.55 -7.98
C ALA A 767 -13.83 16.31 -7.57
N ALA A 768 -14.47 15.14 -7.41
CA ALA A 768 -13.80 13.90 -7.03
C ALA A 768 -12.79 13.44 -8.10
N VAL A 769 -13.12 13.60 -9.39
CA VAL A 769 -12.24 13.23 -10.51
C VAL A 769 -11.18 14.31 -10.77
N ALA A 770 -11.49 15.59 -10.52
CA ALA A 770 -10.58 16.71 -10.81
C ALA A 770 -9.37 16.82 -9.86
N GLY A 771 -9.36 16.12 -8.72
CA GLY A 771 -8.34 16.27 -7.67
C GLY A 771 -6.87 16.09 -8.11
N GLY A 772 -6.62 15.37 -9.21
CA GLY A 772 -5.29 15.23 -9.83
C GLY A 772 -5.18 15.78 -11.27
N ALA A 773 -6.26 16.32 -11.84
CA ALA A 773 -6.32 16.64 -13.26
C ALA A 773 -5.32 17.75 -13.65
N HIS A 774 -5.22 18.82 -12.84
CA HIS A 774 -4.27 19.91 -13.11
C HIS A 774 -2.82 19.44 -13.08
N ALA A 775 -2.45 18.56 -12.14
CA ALA A 775 -1.10 18.04 -12.04
C ALA A 775 -0.68 17.25 -13.30
N ALA A 776 -1.64 16.64 -14.01
CA ALA A 776 -1.38 15.92 -15.25
C ALA A 776 -1.33 16.83 -16.49
N THR A 777 -1.99 18.00 -16.46
CA THR A 777 -2.20 18.83 -17.68
C THR A 777 -1.66 20.25 -17.59
N PHE A 778 -0.95 20.65 -16.53
CA PHE A 778 -0.46 22.03 -16.37
C PHE A 778 0.51 22.46 -17.48
N MET A 779 1.20 21.48 -18.11
CA MET A 779 2.13 21.70 -19.22
C MET A 779 1.51 21.49 -20.61
N ASP A 780 0.22 21.16 -20.72
CA ASP A 780 -0.43 20.79 -21.99
C ASP A 780 -0.19 21.82 -23.10
N ARG A 781 -0.27 23.11 -22.77
CA ARG A 781 -0.06 24.21 -23.71
C ARG A 781 1.41 24.34 -24.14
N ASP A 782 2.34 24.05 -23.24
CA ASP A 782 3.77 24.19 -23.48
C ASP A 782 4.30 23.04 -24.30
N GLN A 783 3.81 21.84 -23.99
CA GLN A 783 4.05 20.64 -24.77
C GLN A 783 3.50 20.82 -26.19
N TYR A 784 2.31 21.41 -26.34
CA TYR A 784 1.74 21.70 -27.66
C TYR A 784 2.62 22.68 -28.44
N LEU A 785 3.02 23.78 -27.81
CA LEU A 785 3.89 24.78 -28.44
C LEU A 785 5.29 24.26 -28.77
N LEU A 786 5.80 23.30 -27.98
CA LEU A 786 7.08 22.64 -28.24
C LEU A 786 6.95 21.68 -29.43
N THR A 787 5.97 20.78 -29.38
CA THR A 787 5.75 19.75 -30.40
C THR A 787 5.37 20.37 -31.75
N SER A 788 4.59 21.47 -31.77
CA SER A 788 4.24 22.18 -33.00
C SER A 788 5.42 22.88 -33.70
N ARG A 789 6.61 22.90 -33.08
CA ARG A 789 7.85 23.45 -33.68
C ARG A 789 8.78 22.37 -34.24
N SER A 790 8.51 21.10 -33.94
CA SER A 790 9.35 19.96 -34.32
C SER A 790 9.37 19.74 -35.84
N ALA A 791 10.36 18.98 -36.31
CA ALA A 791 10.35 18.49 -37.68
C ALA A 791 9.20 17.51 -37.92
N ASP A 792 8.87 16.71 -36.91
CA ASP A 792 7.81 15.71 -36.94
C ASP A 792 6.42 16.33 -37.13
N PHE A 793 6.16 17.52 -36.57
CA PHE A 793 4.92 18.25 -36.83
C PHE A 793 4.81 18.68 -38.30
N ARG A 794 5.89 19.26 -38.87
CA ARG A 794 5.91 19.66 -40.29
C ARG A 794 5.70 18.46 -41.21
N GLU A 795 6.36 17.35 -40.90
CA GLU A 795 6.22 16.09 -41.62
C GLU A 795 4.82 15.50 -41.46
N GLY A 796 4.25 15.47 -40.25
CA GLY A 796 2.90 14.96 -39.99
C GLY A 796 1.83 15.73 -40.75
N VAL A 797 1.92 17.07 -40.75
CA VAL A 797 1.02 17.93 -41.53
C VAL A 797 1.19 17.69 -43.05
N ALA A 798 2.42 17.64 -43.56
CA ALA A 798 2.67 17.36 -44.97
C ALA A 798 2.13 15.98 -45.39
N ALA A 799 2.43 14.94 -44.61
CA ALA A 799 1.99 13.57 -44.84
C ALA A 799 0.45 13.45 -44.84
N PHE A 800 -0.23 14.19 -43.96
CA PHE A 800 -1.69 14.26 -43.93
C PHE A 800 -2.29 14.84 -45.22
N PHE A 801 -1.77 15.97 -45.70
CA PHE A 801 -2.24 16.60 -46.95
C PHE A 801 -1.88 15.78 -48.19
N GLU A 802 -0.69 15.16 -48.19
CA GLU A 802 -0.20 14.29 -49.26
C GLU A 802 -0.80 12.87 -49.20
N LYS A 803 -1.62 12.55 -48.18
CA LYS A 803 -2.24 11.24 -47.94
C LYS A 803 -1.24 10.08 -47.95
N ARG A 804 -0.06 10.29 -47.35
CA ARG A 804 0.99 9.27 -47.21
C ARG A 804 1.31 8.99 -45.73
N PRO A 805 2.00 7.88 -45.42
CA PRO A 805 2.55 7.69 -44.07
C PRO A 805 3.59 8.76 -43.73
N GLY A 806 3.57 9.24 -42.48
CA GLY A 806 4.58 10.15 -41.94
C GLY A 806 5.88 9.44 -41.59
N ARG A 807 7.01 10.16 -41.67
CA ARG A 807 8.36 9.69 -41.38
C ARG A 807 8.95 10.47 -40.21
N PHE A 808 8.70 10.00 -39.00
CA PHE A 808 9.06 10.69 -37.76
C PHE A 808 10.47 10.31 -37.26
N GLN A 809 11.23 11.29 -36.78
CA GLN A 809 12.63 11.12 -36.34
C GLN A 809 12.85 11.48 -34.86
N GLY A 810 11.90 12.18 -34.23
CA GLY A 810 11.99 12.60 -32.82
C GLY A 810 12.84 13.85 -32.57
N ASP A 811 13.11 14.64 -33.61
CA ASP A 811 13.97 15.85 -33.59
C ASP A 811 13.25 17.17 -33.26
#